data_AF-A0A814VP99-F1
#
_entry.id   AF-A0A814VP99-F1
#
_cell.length_a   1.000
_cell.length_b   1.000
_cell.length_c   1.000
_cell.angle_alpha   90.00
_cell.angle_beta   90.00
_cell.angle_gamma   90.00
#
_symmetry.space_group_name_H-M   'P 1'
#
loop_
_entity.id
_entity.type
_entity.pdbx_description
1 polymer ?
#
loop_
_entity_poly.entity_id
_entity_poly.type
_entity_poly.pdbx_seq_one_letter_code
_entity_poly.pdbx_strand_id
1 'polypeptide(L)'
;MLSILILNLVLLRISGELVIKPSQSSLTRDQYKSFIALCTDQSDSRVFRWRSPQQRDIPENLNDRVTVERQTNGIRLRIRNLTTDDQGAWECIGTNANGQQTQKSFQMTIKVPITFHSDSIQYVELGESVTIKCSIQANPIAEVSWFKGQDKIRIENPNYELVHDGLHIKYVEMSDNDIFWCRADVLETGESRDFPISVVVSKPISQTHIICTNPCAIEKKTATLICEASGLPTPKYLWFYGSDSPVGASEVPKFVVRGNQLTINYVDETDNGKYSCQAFNEFDRKGQRAEYNLNVIVPPRLSFISPIEINFDSQHPQRVSFQCRIERGSIDSLSLEWQYLNHTSIQLTNGIFIDRTQYETHKLIELRFDPVRREHFGNYSCVAKNFADSTYSIASLFIQFQPVYVGPNTNIVTTIPNYRSIMRCQFESYPSPHIQWIKMSRTIQDPQGRILAVGIDNGVNDITIKQIGTTLYESVLSYTPTEGDFGLSFECRALNPRIGRHSFTLQRAQPPKKVNITHVKPLSNGVEIFIQSFENDDLPVVQYILKYDLQDTKDSQLQTLIVPAQKSTKQIIKVENLRPSTNYQLMIVAESRAGIGQQTGPIQFRTLDRQIPDFTVDEHINRTCLSDESCLITWNIESDGGAPIVRAEILYAQAKYDDGLDIEGPLSTPISIDSSITEYELTGLKPDTHYIVIIKLYNEVGVAEQKLRIKTNEETNEYNTVRKNPLITDDRKAQPNKWIVLGIIIAIIFSAVVVITICVLLRVFRLDGKHETTNSDHQTTPMMNGDHHSDKTNGYTNGHSSSTKLNETV
;
A
#
# COMPACT_ATOMS: atom_id res chain seq x y z
N MET A 1 102.12 72.01 -91.16
CA MET A 1 100.86 72.78 -91.21
C MET A 1 99.80 71.95 -91.90
N LEU A 2 98.67 71.78 -91.21
CA LEU A 2 97.32 71.49 -91.68
C LEU A 2 97.09 70.26 -92.58
N SER A 3 96.33 69.27 -92.09
CA SER A 3 94.91 69.10 -92.47
C SER A 3 94.36 67.71 -92.12
N ILE A 4 93.59 67.67 -91.03
CA ILE A 4 92.27 67.04 -90.82
C ILE A 4 91.75 66.04 -91.89
N LEU A 5 91.24 64.90 -91.36
CA LEU A 5 90.16 63.97 -91.78
C LEU A 5 90.53 62.55 -92.25
N ILE A 6 89.93 61.59 -91.51
CA ILE A 6 89.72 60.14 -91.76
C ILE A 6 90.77 59.19 -91.17
N LEU A 7 90.48 58.66 -89.98
CA LEU A 7 90.57 57.22 -89.70
C LEU A 7 89.59 56.83 -88.57
N ASN A 8 88.29 56.91 -88.87
CA ASN A 8 87.24 56.26 -88.09
C ASN A 8 87.00 54.87 -88.71
N LEU A 9 87.75 53.87 -88.25
CA LEU A 9 87.44 52.43 -88.30
C LEU A 9 88.70 51.65 -87.92
N VAL A 10 88.72 51.14 -86.68
CA VAL A 10 89.06 49.77 -86.25
C VAL A 10 89.35 49.85 -84.76
N LEU A 11 88.31 49.65 -83.96
CA LEU A 11 88.29 48.84 -82.74
C LEU A 11 86.81 48.70 -82.33
N LEU A 12 86.01 48.14 -83.25
CA LEU A 12 84.89 47.29 -82.84
C LEU A 12 85.53 46.06 -82.18
N ARG A 13 85.93 46.19 -80.91
CA ARG A 13 85.97 45.03 -80.04
C ARG A 13 84.52 44.57 -79.93
N ILE A 14 84.27 43.38 -80.43
CA ILE A 14 83.09 42.59 -80.07
C ILE A 14 83.05 42.60 -78.54
N SER A 15 82.17 43.41 -77.95
CA SER A 15 81.78 43.24 -76.56
C SER A 15 81.02 41.92 -76.51
N GLY A 16 81.70 40.82 -76.21
CA GLY A 16 80.95 39.58 -76.07
C GLY A 16 80.05 39.68 -74.86
N GLU A 17 78.90 39.04 -75.03
CA GLU A 17 77.83 39.05 -74.07
C GLU A 17 77.95 37.78 -73.24
N LEU A 18 77.82 37.89 -71.91
CA LEU A 18 77.66 36.70 -71.08
C LEU A 18 76.46 35.89 -71.56
N VAL A 19 76.62 34.57 -71.58
CA VAL A 19 75.54 33.65 -71.92
C VAL A 19 75.32 32.74 -70.72
N ILE A 20 74.11 32.80 -70.16
CA ILE A 20 73.63 31.83 -69.18
C ILE A 20 72.83 30.77 -69.95
N LYS A 21 73.07 29.50 -69.66
CA LYS A 21 72.27 28.35 -70.10
C LYS A 21 71.62 27.71 -68.88
N PRO A 22 70.29 27.51 -68.86
CA PRO A 22 69.32 27.90 -69.90
C PRO A 22 69.21 29.42 -70.06
N SER A 23 68.99 29.90 -71.29
CA SER A 23 69.05 31.33 -71.66
C SER A 23 67.76 32.12 -71.39
N GLN A 24 66.80 31.51 -70.71
CA GLN A 24 65.52 32.15 -70.35
C GLN A 24 65.77 33.16 -69.22
N SER A 25 65.19 34.36 -69.34
CA SER A 25 65.25 35.39 -68.30
C SER A 25 64.41 35.07 -67.07
N SER A 26 63.50 34.08 -67.16
CA SER A 26 62.70 33.55 -66.06
C SER A 26 62.58 32.02 -66.16
N LEU A 27 62.74 31.34 -65.03
CA LEU A 27 62.80 29.89 -64.91
C LEU A 27 61.92 29.42 -63.75
N THR A 28 60.94 28.57 -64.03
CA THR A 28 60.15 27.89 -62.99
C THR A 28 60.71 26.50 -62.73
N ARG A 29 60.93 26.13 -61.46
CA ARG A 29 61.44 24.81 -61.08
C ARG A 29 60.66 24.26 -59.90
N ASP A 30 60.40 22.96 -59.91
CA ASP A 30 59.69 22.30 -58.81
C ASP A 30 60.58 22.23 -57.56
N GLN A 31 59.96 22.44 -56.40
CA GLN A 31 60.60 22.24 -55.11
C GLN A 31 61.20 20.83 -55.01
N TYR A 32 62.31 20.71 -54.29
CA TYR A 32 63.06 19.47 -54.08
C TYR A 32 63.76 18.90 -55.32
N LYS A 33 63.56 19.47 -56.52
CA LYS A 33 64.35 19.11 -57.71
C LYS A 33 65.74 19.76 -57.66
N SER A 34 66.62 19.30 -58.55
CA SER A 34 67.94 19.91 -58.72
C SER A 34 67.93 20.85 -59.93
N PHE A 35 68.67 21.95 -59.82
CA PHE A 35 68.84 22.93 -60.88
C PHE A 35 70.32 23.06 -61.26
N ILE A 36 70.58 23.25 -62.55
CA ILE A 36 71.91 23.50 -63.10
C ILE A 36 71.82 24.71 -64.02
N ALA A 37 72.71 25.68 -63.81
CA ALA A 37 72.94 26.79 -64.72
C ALA A 37 74.42 26.86 -65.10
N LEU A 38 74.70 27.13 -66.37
CA LEU A 38 76.05 27.33 -66.87
C LEU A 38 76.17 28.77 -67.36
N CYS A 39 77.19 29.48 -66.89
CA CYS A 39 77.51 30.82 -67.37
C CYS A 39 78.83 30.79 -68.12
N THR A 40 78.84 31.28 -69.36
CA THR A 40 80.02 31.32 -70.23
C THR A 40 80.17 32.69 -70.89
N ASP A 41 81.40 33.08 -71.21
CA ASP A 41 81.70 34.27 -72.02
C ASP A 41 82.46 33.84 -73.29
N GLN A 42 82.15 34.46 -74.43
CA GLN A 42 82.81 34.22 -75.71
C GLN A 42 83.96 35.22 -76.00
N SER A 43 84.26 36.16 -75.09
CA SER A 43 85.01 37.38 -75.45
C SER A 43 86.11 37.89 -74.51
N ASP A 44 86.56 37.12 -73.50
CA ASP A 44 87.77 37.35 -72.63
C ASP A 44 87.51 37.52 -71.10
N SER A 45 86.36 37.13 -70.54
CA SER A 45 86.23 37.03 -69.06
C SER A 45 87.17 35.98 -68.47
N ARG A 46 87.99 36.38 -67.49
CA ARG A 46 88.95 35.50 -66.79
C ARG A 46 88.44 35.01 -65.44
N VAL A 47 87.56 35.78 -64.80
CA VAL A 47 87.01 35.47 -63.49
C VAL A 47 85.49 35.51 -63.58
N PHE A 48 84.83 34.45 -63.12
CA PHE A 48 83.38 34.38 -63.04
C PHE A 48 82.94 34.16 -61.60
N ARG A 49 81.79 34.71 -61.24
CA ARG A 49 81.09 34.42 -59.98
C ARG A 49 79.58 34.36 -60.16
N TRP A 50 78.93 33.50 -59.39
CA TRP A 50 77.48 33.50 -59.23
C TRP A 50 77.11 34.32 -58.00
N ARG A 51 76.00 35.05 -58.07
CA ARG A 51 75.39 35.77 -56.96
C ARG A 51 73.96 35.28 -56.76
N SER A 52 73.60 35.01 -55.50
CA SER A 52 72.28 34.52 -55.10
C SER A 52 71.22 35.64 -55.11
N PRO A 53 69.93 35.29 -55.02
CA PRO A 53 68.83 36.25 -54.89
C PRO A 53 68.97 37.22 -53.72
N GLN A 54 69.63 36.79 -52.64
CA GLN A 54 69.93 37.62 -51.48
C GLN A 54 71.21 38.46 -51.65
N GLN A 55 71.65 38.65 -52.90
CA GLN A 55 72.83 39.45 -53.27
C GLN A 55 74.15 38.95 -52.64
N ARG A 56 74.25 37.64 -52.38
CA ARG A 56 75.46 37.01 -51.83
C ARG A 56 76.25 36.28 -52.92
N ASP A 57 77.54 36.57 -53.03
CA ASP A 57 78.44 35.87 -53.94
C ASP A 57 78.62 34.40 -53.47
N ILE A 58 78.51 33.45 -54.39
CA ILE A 58 78.59 32.02 -54.12
C ILE A 58 80.02 31.51 -54.36
N PRO A 59 80.75 31.07 -53.33
CA PRO A 59 82.08 30.47 -53.49
C PRO A 59 81.99 29.07 -54.13
N GLU A 60 83.11 28.60 -54.71
CA GLU A 60 83.19 27.31 -55.43
C GLU A 60 82.74 26.10 -54.60
N ASN A 61 83.02 26.12 -53.29
CA ASN A 61 82.64 25.07 -52.34
C ASN A 61 81.83 25.65 -51.17
N LEU A 62 80.65 26.21 -51.45
CA LEU A 62 79.77 26.73 -50.40
C LEU A 62 79.25 25.60 -49.48
N ASN A 63 78.61 24.58 -50.06
CA ASN A 63 78.15 23.36 -49.37
C ASN A 63 77.75 22.26 -50.38
N ASP A 64 77.41 21.06 -49.88
CA ASP A 64 76.98 19.92 -50.71
C ASP A 64 75.69 20.15 -51.52
N ARG A 65 74.88 21.14 -51.09
CA ARG A 65 73.62 21.51 -51.73
C ARG A 65 73.84 22.46 -52.91
N VAL A 66 74.69 23.48 -52.77
CA VAL A 66 74.97 24.52 -53.76
C VAL A 66 76.47 24.50 -54.10
N THR A 67 76.79 24.02 -55.29
CA THR A 67 78.17 23.84 -55.77
C THR A 67 78.42 24.66 -57.03
N VAL A 68 79.59 25.29 -57.13
CA VAL A 68 80.03 26.01 -58.34
C VAL A 68 81.30 25.38 -58.90
N GLU A 69 81.23 24.88 -60.12
CA GLU A 69 82.32 24.17 -60.80
C GLU A 69 82.91 25.01 -61.95
N ARG A 70 84.23 25.19 -62.00
CA ARG A 70 84.90 25.85 -63.14
C ARG A 70 84.77 25.02 -64.42
N GLN A 71 84.57 25.70 -65.54
CA GLN A 71 84.55 25.15 -66.88
C GLN A 71 85.58 25.88 -67.75
N THR A 72 85.95 25.32 -68.90
CA THR A 72 86.98 25.89 -69.79
C THR A 72 86.74 27.36 -70.15
N ASN A 73 85.49 27.76 -70.40
CA ASN A 73 85.11 29.13 -70.75
C ASN A 73 83.98 29.69 -69.85
N GLY A 74 83.92 29.29 -68.57
CA GLY A 74 82.82 29.70 -67.69
C GLY A 74 82.75 29.00 -66.32
N ILE A 75 81.60 29.12 -65.64
CA ILE A 75 81.31 28.43 -64.37
C ILE A 75 79.91 27.82 -64.38
N ARG A 76 79.77 26.63 -63.77
CA ARG A 76 78.51 25.91 -63.62
C ARG A 76 78.02 26.00 -62.18
N LEU A 77 76.83 26.53 -61.97
CA LEU A 77 76.09 26.47 -60.71
C LEU A 77 75.23 25.21 -60.68
N ARG A 78 75.24 24.50 -59.56
CA ARG A 78 74.35 23.36 -59.31
C ARG A 78 73.74 23.47 -57.92
N ILE A 79 72.42 23.44 -57.85
CA ILE A 79 71.63 23.49 -56.61
C ILE A 79 70.86 22.18 -56.52
N ARG A 80 71.08 21.39 -55.46
CA ARG A 80 70.28 20.20 -55.12
C ARG A 80 69.14 20.63 -54.21
N ASN A 81 68.02 19.91 -54.27
CA ASN A 81 66.93 20.05 -53.32
C ASN A 81 66.48 21.52 -53.17
N LEU A 82 65.92 22.07 -54.24
CA LEU A 82 65.46 23.46 -54.28
C LEU A 82 64.45 23.75 -53.16
N THR A 83 64.62 24.88 -52.48
CA THR A 83 63.70 25.39 -51.45
C THR A 83 63.12 26.74 -51.87
N THR A 84 62.08 27.22 -51.18
CA THR A 84 61.49 28.54 -51.43
C THR A 84 62.50 29.69 -51.25
N ASP A 85 63.59 29.48 -50.51
CA ASP A 85 64.65 30.48 -50.33
C ASP A 85 65.56 30.65 -51.56
N ASP A 86 65.55 29.69 -52.48
CA ASP A 86 66.33 29.77 -53.74
C ASP A 86 65.62 30.63 -54.80
N GLN A 87 64.38 31.07 -54.52
CA GLN A 87 63.57 31.91 -55.39
C GLN A 87 64.15 33.33 -55.49
N GLY A 88 64.13 33.87 -56.72
CA GLY A 88 64.51 35.25 -57.04
C GLY A 88 65.63 35.34 -58.08
N ALA A 89 66.30 36.49 -58.13
CA ALA A 89 67.25 36.84 -59.20
C ALA A 89 68.62 36.20 -58.98
N TRP A 90 69.03 35.28 -59.85
CA TRP A 90 70.38 34.74 -59.87
C TRP A 90 71.21 35.48 -60.91
N GLU A 91 72.40 35.93 -60.52
CA GLU A 91 73.27 36.74 -61.38
C GLU A 91 74.60 36.04 -61.62
N CYS A 92 75.03 35.99 -62.89
CA CYS A 92 76.41 35.65 -63.23
C CYS A 92 77.17 36.91 -63.60
N ILE A 93 78.36 37.06 -63.04
CA ILE A 93 79.23 38.21 -63.27
C ILE A 93 80.58 37.70 -63.80
N GLY A 94 80.94 38.17 -64.99
CA GLY A 94 82.22 37.91 -65.65
C GLY A 94 83.10 39.15 -65.59
N THR A 95 84.35 38.99 -65.16
CA THR A 95 85.34 40.07 -65.09
C THR A 95 86.50 39.76 -66.05
N ASN A 96 86.79 40.68 -66.97
CA ASN A 96 87.89 40.53 -67.93
C ASN A 96 89.25 40.95 -67.33
N ALA A 97 90.33 40.76 -68.08
CA ALA A 97 91.69 41.09 -67.63
C ALA A 97 91.90 42.58 -67.27
N ASN A 98 91.06 43.48 -67.80
CA ASN A 98 91.10 44.92 -67.54
C ASN A 98 90.22 45.34 -66.35
N GLY A 99 89.61 44.39 -65.64
CA GLY A 99 88.73 44.66 -64.50
C GLY A 99 87.31 45.12 -64.88
N GLN A 100 86.96 45.13 -66.17
CA GLN A 100 85.60 45.47 -66.62
C GLN A 100 84.67 44.28 -66.33
N GLN A 101 83.55 44.57 -65.67
CA GLN A 101 82.55 43.57 -65.32
C GLN A 101 81.38 43.62 -66.30
N THR A 102 80.97 42.44 -66.73
CA THR A 102 79.69 42.21 -67.40
C THR A 102 78.84 41.33 -66.49
N GLN A 103 77.51 41.52 -66.52
CA GLN A 103 76.60 40.71 -65.72
C GLN A 103 75.38 40.30 -66.55
N LYS A 104 74.86 39.10 -66.26
CA LYS A 104 73.59 38.61 -66.79
C LYS A 104 72.83 37.89 -65.69
N SER A 105 71.52 37.98 -65.69
CA SER A 105 70.69 37.39 -64.64
C SER A 105 69.48 36.64 -65.21
N PHE A 106 68.95 35.74 -64.40
CA PHE A 106 67.66 35.10 -64.62
C PHE A 106 66.87 35.08 -63.31
N GLN A 107 65.55 35.16 -63.40
CA GLN A 107 64.65 34.98 -62.27
C GLN A 107 64.33 33.49 -62.09
N MET A 108 64.45 32.98 -60.87
CA MET A 108 64.02 31.62 -60.51
C MET A 108 62.75 31.69 -59.67
N THR A 109 61.72 30.95 -60.06
CA THR A 109 60.49 30.77 -59.27
C THR A 109 60.38 29.30 -58.88
N ILE A 110 60.09 29.03 -57.60
CA ILE A 110 60.00 27.66 -57.09
C ILE A 110 58.55 27.24 -56.95
N LYS A 111 58.13 26.25 -57.76
CA LYS A 111 56.78 25.67 -57.68
C LYS A 111 56.69 24.73 -56.47
N VAL A 112 55.77 25.01 -55.56
CA VAL A 112 55.46 24.16 -54.40
C VAL A 112 54.19 23.37 -54.72
N PRO A 113 54.21 22.02 -54.68
CA PRO A 113 53.02 21.22 -54.93
C PRO A 113 51.98 21.41 -53.83
N ILE A 114 50.72 21.10 -54.13
CA ILE A 114 49.64 21.18 -53.14
C ILE A 114 49.89 20.15 -52.01
N THR A 115 50.07 20.65 -50.79
CA THR A 115 50.21 19.85 -49.57
C THR A 115 49.20 20.29 -48.51
N PHE A 116 48.56 19.32 -47.84
CA PHE A 116 47.55 19.54 -46.79
C PHE A 116 48.15 19.29 -45.41
N HIS A 117 47.85 20.17 -44.45
CA HIS A 117 48.32 20.11 -43.06
C HIS A 117 47.18 19.97 -42.04
N SER A 118 45.97 19.61 -42.50
CA SER A 118 44.78 19.46 -41.66
C SER A 118 44.59 18.03 -41.13
N ASP A 119 43.92 17.93 -39.97
CA ASP A 119 43.46 16.66 -39.43
C ASP A 119 42.35 16.06 -40.31
N SER A 120 42.44 14.76 -40.56
CA SER A 120 41.46 13.99 -41.35
C SER A 120 40.15 13.72 -40.61
N ILE A 121 40.12 13.90 -39.29
CA ILE A 121 38.93 13.77 -38.45
C ILE A 121 38.83 15.01 -37.56
N GLN A 122 37.69 15.70 -37.59
CA GLN A 122 37.43 16.88 -36.77
C GLN A 122 36.11 16.69 -36.02
N TYR A 123 36.15 16.84 -34.70
CA TYR A 123 34.95 16.73 -33.86
C TYR A 123 34.31 18.11 -33.70
N VAL A 124 33.00 18.16 -33.87
CA VAL A 124 32.20 19.39 -33.79
C VAL A 124 31.04 19.19 -32.84
N GLU A 125 30.67 20.22 -32.10
CA GLU A 125 29.59 20.14 -31.12
C GLU A 125 28.23 20.48 -31.75
N LEU A 126 27.22 19.63 -31.52
CA LEU A 126 25.88 19.84 -32.09
C LEU A 126 25.25 21.14 -31.56
N GLY A 127 24.78 21.98 -32.48
CA GLY A 127 24.11 23.24 -32.20
C GLY A 127 25.04 24.44 -32.06
N GLU A 128 26.35 24.21 -31.98
CA GLU A 128 27.37 25.27 -31.89
C GLU A 128 27.81 25.76 -33.27
N SER A 129 28.51 26.90 -33.29
CA SER A 129 29.17 27.42 -34.48
C SER A 129 30.64 26.98 -34.51
N VAL A 130 31.14 26.53 -35.67
CA VAL A 130 32.50 26.00 -35.80
C VAL A 130 33.07 26.24 -37.19
N THR A 131 34.39 26.31 -37.30
CA THR A 131 35.09 26.34 -38.60
C THR A 131 35.87 25.04 -38.79
N ILE A 132 35.48 24.24 -39.78
CA ILE A 132 36.23 23.06 -40.22
C ILE A 132 37.49 23.56 -40.93
N LYS A 133 38.67 23.22 -40.40
CA LYS A 133 39.93 23.79 -40.87
C LYS A 133 40.50 23.00 -42.06
N CYS A 134 40.85 23.70 -43.14
CA CYS A 134 41.63 23.15 -44.24
C CYS A 134 42.89 23.99 -44.49
N SER A 135 44.00 23.60 -43.87
CA SER A 135 45.29 24.26 -44.02
C SER A 135 46.04 23.65 -45.21
N ILE A 136 46.38 24.50 -46.19
CA ILE A 136 47.07 24.08 -47.41
C ILE A 136 48.30 24.94 -47.68
N GLN A 137 49.27 24.35 -48.39
CA GLN A 137 50.44 25.05 -48.88
C GLN A 137 50.65 24.73 -50.37
N ALA A 138 50.69 25.77 -51.20
CA ALA A 138 50.90 25.69 -52.65
C ALA A 138 51.55 26.99 -53.16
N ASN A 139 52.40 26.88 -54.19
CA ASN A 139 52.96 28.01 -54.93
C ASN A 139 53.05 27.64 -56.43
N PRO A 140 52.31 28.25 -57.36
CA PRO A 140 51.37 29.38 -57.17
C PRO A 140 50.23 29.09 -56.18
N ILE A 141 49.62 30.14 -55.64
CA ILE A 141 48.58 30.03 -54.60
C ILE A 141 47.40 29.22 -55.14
N ALA A 142 46.94 28.23 -54.37
CA ALA A 142 45.75 27.46 -54.72
C ALA A 142 44.48 28.11 -54.18
N GLU A 143 43.39 28.07 -54.96
CA GLU A 143 42.05 28.42 -54.52
C GLU A 143 41.42 27.21 -53.79
N VAL A 144 40.85 27.44 -52.61
CA VAL A 144 40.20 26.39 -51.82
C VAL A 144 38.71 26.40 -52.09
N SER A 145 38.15 25.22 -52.38
CA SER A 145 36.73 25.01 -52.47
C SER A 145 36.28 23.77 -51.69
N TRP A 146 35.05 23.81 -51.17
CA TRP A 146 34.51 22.78 -50.30
C TRP A 146 33.39 21.99 -50.97
N PHE A 147 33.38 20.69 -50.74
CA PHE A 147 32.38 19.77 -51.26
C PHE A 147 31.85 18.87 -50.15
N LYS A 148 30.59 18.46 -50.27
CA LYS A 148 29.97 17.41 -49.45
C LYS A 148 29.45 16.34 -50.41
N GLY A 149 29.99 15.12 -50.34
CA GLY A 149 29.79 14.13 -51.40
C GLY A 149 30.36 14.61 -52.74
N GLN A 150 29.54 14.67 -53.78
CA GLN A 150 29.93 15.21 -55.11
C GLN A 150 29.52 16.67 -55.32
N ASP A 151 28.75 17.23 -54.40
CA ASP A 151 28.17 18.57 -54.55
C ASP A 151 29.12 19.64 -54.01
N LYS A 152 29.44 20.62 -54.87
CA LYS A 152 30.15 21.83 -54.45
C LYS A 152 29.25 22.60 -53.49
N ILE A 153 29.74 22.90 -52.29
CA ILE A 153 29.00 23.69 -51.31
C ILE A 153 28.87 25.12 -51.87
N ARG A 154 27.67 25.44 -52.37
CA ARG A 154 27.33 26.78 -52.86
C ARG A 154 26.87 27.63 -51.68
N ILE A 155 27.29 28.90 -51.66
CA ILE A 155 27.04 29.90 -50.60
C ILE A 155 25.54 30.24 -50.43
N GLU A 156 24.65 29.61 -51.18
CA GLU A 156 23.20 29.78 -51.09
C GLU A 156 22.58 29.09 -49.85
N ASN A 157 23.27 28.14 -49.22
CA ASN A 157 22.87 27.63 -47.92
C ASN A 157 23.31 28.61 -46.81
N PRO A 158 22.38 29.25 -46.07
CA PRO A 158 22.71 30.27 -45.08
C PRO A 158 23.55 29.73 -43.90
N ASN A 159 23.59 28.41 -43.71
CA ASN A 159 24.30 27.74 -42.62
C ASN A 159 25.82 27.61 -42.87
N TYR A 160 26.27 27.66 -44.13
CA TYR A 160 27.68 27.51 -44.50
C TYR A 160 28.27 28.84 -44.99
N GLU A 161 29.47 29.17 -44.53
CA GLU A 161 30.20 30.37 -44.92
C GLU A 161 31.67 30.04 -45.18
N LEU A 162 32.19 30.47 -46.33
CA LEU A 162 33.60 30.26 -46.68
C LEU A 162 34.44 31.35 -45.99
N VAL A 163 35.38 30.91 -45.15
CA VAL A 163 36.31 31.78 -44.44
C VAL A 163 37.76 31.48 -44.85
N HIS A 164 38.68 32.39 -44.57
CA HIS A 164 40.09 32.29 -44.99
C HIS A 164 40.76 30.95 -44.58
N ASP A 165 40.38 30.42 -43.41
CA ASP A 165 40.98 29.22 -42.81
C ASP A 165 40.12 27.94 -42.95
N GLY A 166 38.99 27.99 -43.68
CA GLY A 166 38.16 26.81 -43.93
C GLY A 166 36.66 27.07 -44.14
N LEU A 167 35.83 26.09 -43.75
CA LEU A 167 34.37 26.14 -43.89
C LEU A 167 33.73 26.44 -42.53
N HIS A 168 33.13 27.61 -42.39
CA HIS A 168 32.39 28.01 -41.19
C HIS A 168 30.95 27.47 -41.26
N ILE A 169 30.53 26.76 -40.23
CA ILE A 169 29.17 26.27 -40.01
C ILE A 169 28.57 27.07 -38.86
N LYS A 170 27.46 27.77 -39.11
CA LYS A 170 26.82 28.65 -38.11
C LYS A 170 26.09 27.86 -37.03
N TYR A 171 25.38 26.81 -37.44
CA TYR A 171 24.68 25.90 -36.56
C TYR A 171 24.95 24.46 -37.00
N VAL A 172 25.81 23.76 -36.25
CA VAL A 172 26.14 22.36 -36.53
C VAL A 172 24.91 21.48 -36.30
N GLU A 173 24.53 20.72 -37.32
CA GLU A 173 23.41 19.76 -37.27
C GLU A 173 23.90 18.32 -37.37
N MET A 174 23.06 17.34 -37.03
CA MET A 174 23.40 15.92 -37.22
C MET A 174 23.64 15.57 -38.69
N SER A 175 23.06 16.35 -39.61
CA SER A 175 23.28 16.23 -41.05
C SER A 175 24.72 16.55 -41.44
N ASP A 176 25.46 17.30 -40.63
CA ASP A 176 26.88 17.64 -40.85
C ASP A 176 27.84 16.51 -40.43
N ASN A 177 27.34 15.40 -39.88
CA ASN A 177 28.16 14.23 -39.57
C ASN A 177 28.48 13.44 -40.85
N ASP A 178 29.38 13.98 -41.66
CA ASP A 178 29.71 13.50 -43.00
C ASP A 178 31.17 13.79 -43.36
N ILE A 179 31.60 13.31 -44.53
CA ILE A 179 32.93 13.59 -45.09
C ILE A 179 32.84 14.83 -45.98
N PHE A 180 33.53 15.89 -45.57
CA PHE A 180 33.72 17.11 -46.34
C PHE A 180 35.04 17.02 -47.12
N TRP A 181 35.02 17.40 -48.38
CA TRP A 181 36.22 17.40 -49.23
C TRP A 181 36.69 18.83 -49.43
N CYS A 182 37.91 19.09 -48.97
CA CYS A 182 38.62 20.32 -49.26
C CYS A 182 39.42 20.12 -50.56
N ARG A 183 38.99 20.78 -51.63
CA ARG A 183 39.67 20.79 -52.93
C ARG A 183 40.52 22.04 -53.05
N ALA A 184 41.78 21.86 -53.40
CA ALA A 184 42.70 22.93 -53.72
C ALA A 184 43.00 22.92 -55.22
N ASP A 185 42.76 24.05 -55.89
CA ASP A 185 42.92 24.21 -57.34
C ASP A 185 43.96 25.31 -57.64
N VAL A 186 45.02 24.99 -58.37
CA VAL A 186 46.03 25.98 -58.84
C VAL A 186 45.69 26.38 -60.27
N LEU A 187 45.01 27.52 -60.42
CA LEU A 187 44.44 27.99 -61.70
C LEU A 187 45.48 28.12 -62.82
N GLU A 188 46.72 28.55 -62.52
CA GLU A 188 47.73 28.73 -63.56
C GLU A 188 48.26 27.41 -64.13
N THR A 189 48.15 26.31 -63.39
CA THR A 189 48.73 25.01 -63.79
C THR A 189 47.69 23.94 -64.06
N GLY A 190 46.43 24.15 -63.67
CA GLY A 190 45.37 23.15 -63.72
C GLY A 190 45.57 22.00 -62.72
N GLU A 191 46.50 22.13 -61.77
CA GLU A 191 46.71 21.13 -60.72
C GLU A 191 45.58 21.21 -59.69
N SER A 192 44.97 20.07 -59.38
CA SER A 192 43.87 19.96 -58.44
C SER A 192 44.09 18.76 -57.52
N ARG A 193 43.83 18.94 -56.21
CA ARG A 193 43.87 17.85 -55.24
C ARG A 193 42.77 17.99 -54.21
N ASP A 194 42.24 16.85 -53.80
CA ASP A 194 41.19 16.75 -52.78
C ASP A 194 41.74 16.15 -51.48
N PHE A 195 41.25 16.66 -50.36
CA PHE A 195 41.53 16.15 -49.02
C PHE A 195 40.23 15.88 -48.26
N PRO A 196 39.93 14.61 -47.90
CA PRO A 196 38.74 14.27 -47.14
C PRO A 196 38.91 14.60 -45.64
N ILE A 197 37.90 15.22 -45.06
CA ILE A 197 37.78 15.56 -43.64
C ILE A 197 36.49 14.94 -43.12
N SER A 198 36.61 13.95 -42.24
CA SER A 198 35.47 13.35 -41.55
C SER A 198 35.04 14.25 -40.40
N VAL A 199 33.86 14.85 -40.51
CA VAL A 199 33.27 15.67 -39.45
C VAL A 199 32.44 14.77 -38.57
N VAL A 200 32.77 14.73 -37.28
CA VAL A 200 32.05 13.91 -36.29
C VAL A 200 31.28 14.81 -35.36
N VAL A 201 29.95 14.82 -35.52
CA VAL A 201 29.05 15.62 -34.71
C VAL A 201 28.83 14.93 -33.36
N SER A 202 29.18 15.64 -32.29
CA SER A 202 29.22 15.13 -30.92
C SER A 202 28.51 16.07 -29.95
N LYS A 203 28.25 15.59 -28.74
CA LYS A 203 27.80 16.39 -27.59
C LYS A 203 28.60 16.02 -26.36
N PRO A 204 29.02 17.00 -25.54
CA PRO A 204 29.61 16.72 -24.24
C PRO A 204 28.61 16.00 -23.33
N ILE A 205 29.14 15.39 -22.28
CA ILE A 205 28.30 14.72 -21.28
C ILE A 205 27.51 15.78 -20.51
N SER A 206 26.18 15.65 -20.48
CA SER A 206 25.31 16.50 -19.68
C SER A 206 25.55 16.31 -18.18
N GLN A 207 24.91 17.13 -17.35
CA GLN A 207 24.98 16.94 -15.89
C GLN A 207 24.59 15.50 -15.51
N THR A 208 25.53 14.81 -14.87
CA THR A 208 25.36 13.45 -14.35
C THR A 208 24.76 13.48 -12.97
N HIS A 209 23.81 12.58 -12.68
CA HIS A 209 23.29 12.37 -11.34
C HIS A 209 23.03 10.89 -11.06
N ILE A 210 23.04 10.51 -9.78
CA ILE A 210 22.75 9.15 -9.34
C ILE A 210 21.39 9.15 -8.64
N ILE A 211 20.51 8.25 -9.08
CA ILE A 211 19.18 8.05 -8.53
C ILE A 211 19.15 6.72 -7.76
N CYS A 212 18.46 6.74 -6.64
CA CYS A 212 18.09 5.56 -5.88
C CYS A 212 16.67 5.71 -5.35
N THR A 213 15.86 4.66 -5.45
CA THR A 213 14.47 4.67 -4.96
C THR A 213 14.46 4.68 -3.43
N ASN A 214 13.80 5.64 -2.79
CA ASN A 214 13.72 5.73 -1.33
C ASN A 214 12.72 4.70 -0.75
N PRO A 215 13.08 3.83 0.21
CA PRO A 215 14.39 3.67 0.87
C PRO A 215 15.43 2.98 -0.04
N CYS A 216 16.59 3.63 -0.17
CA CYS A 216 17.62 3.22 -1.13
C CYS A 216 18.29 1.88 -0.78
N ALA A 217 18.61 1.70 0.49
CA ALA A 217 19.36 0.54 0.97
C ALA A 217 18.80 0.09 2.32
N ILE A 218 18.39 -1.17 2.38
CA ILE A 218 17.96 -1.84 3.61
C ILE A 218 18.89 -3.03 3.84
N GLU A 219 19.35 -3.20 5.08
CA GLU A 219 20.24 -4.30 5.45
C GLU A 219 19.68 -5.67 4.99
N LYS A 220 20.56 -6.53 4.48
CA LYS A 220 20.31 -7.85 3.89
C LYS A 220 19.46 -7.86 2.62
N LYS A 221 18.94 -6.71 2.18
CA LYS A 221 18.25 -6.57 0.88
C LYS A 221 19.24 -6.14 -0.20
N THR A 222 18.74 -6.02 -1.43
CA THR A 222 19.50 -5.53 -2.58
C THR A 222 19.25 -4.03 -2.77
N ALA A 223 20.30 -3.23 -2.93
CA ALA A 223 20.21 -1.82 -3.30
C ALA A 223 20.63 -1.61 -4.76
N THR A 224 20.03 -0.64 -5.43
CA THR A 224 20.30 -0.35 -6.84
C THR A 224 20.51 1.14 -7.04
N LEU A 225 21.69 1.51 -7.52
CA LEU A 225 22.05 2.87 -7.91
C LEU A 225 22.02 2.98 -9.43
N ILE A 226 21.35 3.99 -9.96
CA ILE A 226 21.24 4.25 -11.40
C ILE A 226 21.89 5.59 -11.69
N CYS A 227 22.83 5.61 -12.63
CA CYS A 227 23.51 6.81 -13.08
C CYS A 227 22.86 7.31 -14.37
N GLU A 228 22.35 8.53 -14.35
CA GLU A 228 21.72 9.15 -15.51
C GLU A 228 22.62 10.22 -16.10
N ALA A 229 22.88 10.10 -17.40
CA ALA A 229 23.72 10.99 -18.19
C ALA A 229 23.27 10.95 -19.65
N SER A 230 23.40 12.07 -20.36
CA SER A 230 23.18 12.13 -21.82
C SER A 230 24.42 12.69 -22.51
N GLY A 231 24.64 12.30 -23.75
CA GLY A 231 25.81 12.69 -24.54
C GLY A 231 25.79 12.01 -25.90
N LEU A 232 26.57 12.53 -26.84
CA LEU A 232 26.72 11.95 -28.19
C LEU A 232 28.22 11.84 -28.53
N PRO A 233 28.76 10.64 -28.79
CA PRO A 233 28.12 9.32 -28.71
C PRO A 233 27.60 8.96 -27.32
N THR A 234 26.71 7.96 -27.24
CA THR A 234 26.08 7.53 -25.98
C THR A 234 27.13 7.27 -24.89
N PRO A 235 26.95 7.78 -23.66
CA PRO A 235 27.94 7.68 -22.60
C PRO A 235 28.23 6.23 -22.19
N LYS A 236 29.49 5.96 -21.84
CA LYS A 236 29.94 4.78 -21.10
C LYS A 236 30.11 5.14 -19.63
N TYR A 237 29.98 4.17 -18.73
CA TYR A 237 29.92 4.40 -17.30
C TYR A 237 30.97 3.58 -16.54
N LEU A 238 31.58 4.20 -15.53
CA LEU A 238 32.45 3.57 -14.54
C LEU A 238 31.94 3.88 -13.14
N TRP A 239 31.90 2.86 -12.28
CA TRP A 239 31.45 2.98 -10.89
C TRP A 239 32.61 2.87 -9.93
N PHE A 240 32.58 3.69 -8.88
CA PHE A 240 33.61 3.79 -7.86
C PHE A 240 32.99 3.74 -6.46
N TYR A 241 33.74 3.16 -5.51
CA TYR A 241 33.43 3.17 -4.09
C TYR A 241 34.57 3.87 -3.33
N GLY A 242 34.22 4.84 -2.47
CA GLY A 242 35.20 5.65 -1.74
C GLY A 242 35.91 6.68 -2.62
N SER A 243 37.24 6.82 -2.44
CA SER A 243 38.03 7.83 -3.16
C SER A 243 38.13 7.54 -4.66
N ASP A 244 38.59 6.36 -5.07
CA ASP A 244 38.76 6.01 -6.49
C ASP A 244 38.84 4.49 -6.78
N SER A 245 38.33 3.62 -5.89
CA SER A 245 38.38 2.17 -6.14
C SER A 245 37.29 1.76 -7.13
N PRO A 246 37.63 1.23 -8.33
CA PRO A 246 36.63 0.78 -9.28
C PRO A 246 35.87 -0.43 -8.72
N VAL A 247 34.56 -0.37 -8.79
CA VAL A 247 33.65 -1.41 -8.28
C VAL A 247 33.41 -2.43 -9.39
N GLY A 248 33.43 -3.73 -9.05
CA GLY A 248 33.14 -4.81 -10.00
C GLY A 248 34.35 -5.41 -10.74
N ALA A 249 35.58 -5.09 -10.32
CA ALA A 249 36.81 -5.72 -10.83
C ALA A 249 37.17 -7.06 -10.16
N SER A 250 36.38 -7.48 -9.17
CA SER A 250 36.57 -8.73 -8.41
C SER A 250 35.41 -9.69 -8.69
N GLU A 251 35.69 -10.99 -8.86
CA GLU A 251 34.72 -12.09 -9.11
C GLU A 251 33.77 -12.37 -7.93
N VAL A 252 33.68 -11.48 -6.94
CA VAL A 252 32.80 -11.62 -5.78
C VAL A 252 31.44 -10.97 -6.10
N PRO A 253 30.31 -11.71 -6.00
CA PRO A 253 28.98 -11.27 -6.47
C PRO A 253 28.30 -10.17 -5.64
N LYS A 254 29.00 -9.52 -4.70
CA LYS A 254 28.42 -8.48 -3.83
C LYS A 254 28.07 -7.21 -4.62
N PHE A 255 28.98 -6.75 -5.49
CA PHE A 255 28.76 -5.58 -6.33
C PHE A 255 28.66 -5.99 -7.79
N VAL A 256 27.52 -5.74 -8.43
CA VAL A 256 27.27 -6.10 -9.84
C VAL A 256 27.04 -4.83 -10.65
N VAL A 257 27.94 -4.55 -11.60
CA VAL A 257 27.87 -3.40 -12.49
C VAL A 257 27.30 -3.83 -13.84
N ARG A 258 26.27 -3.12 -14.32
CA ARG A 258 25.65 -3.31 -15.64
C ARG A 258 25.45 -1.95 -16.31
N GLY A 259 26.47 -1.48 -17.02
CA GLY A 259 26.45 -0.17 -17.67
C GLY A 259 26.20 0.95 -16.66
N ASN A 260 25.06 1.64 -16.79
CA ASN A 260 24.70 2.76 -15.93
C ASN A 260 24.09 2.34 -14.58
N GLN A 261 24.05 1.05 -14.24
CA GLN A 261 23.46 0.54 -13.02
C GLN A 261 24.50 -0.20 -12.15
N LEU A 262 24.51 0.10 -10.85
CA LEU A 262 25.25 -0.63 -9.83
C LEU A 262 24.26 -1.29 -8.87
N THR A 263 24.36 -2.61 -8.74
CA THR A 263 23.58 -3.41 -7.80
C THR A 263 24.46 -3.88 -6.65
N ILE A 264 24.00 -3.67 -5.41
CA ILE A 264 24.67 -4.11 -4.18
C ILE A 264 23.81 -5.21 -3.57
N ASN A 265 24.31 -6.45 -3.61
CA ASN A 265 23.62 -7.61 -3.04
C ASN A 265 23.99 -7.81 -1.57
N TYR A 266 23.03 -8.28 -0.77
CA TYR A 266 23.23 -8.51 0.67
C TYR A 266 23.84 -7.30 1.36
N VAL A 267 23.17 -6.15 1.20
CA VAL A 267 23.61 -4.87 1.76
C VAL A 267 23.87 -5.00 3.26
N ASP A 268 25.01 -4.48 3.72
CA ASP A 268 25.41 -4.47 5.11
C ASP A 268 25.73 -3.05 5.58
N GLU A 269 25.74 -2.80 6.88
CA GLU A 269 26.09 -1.50 7.47
C GLU A 269 27.49 -1.02 7.05
N THR A 270 28.41 -1.93 6.75
CA THR A 270 29.75 -1.61 6.23
C THR A 270 29.76 -1.08 4.78
N ASP A 271 28.65 -1.20 4.05
CA ASP A 271 28.52 -0.66 2.68
C ASP A 271 28.15 0.83 2.65
N ASN A 272 27.93 1.43 3.83
CA ASN A 272 27.78 2.87 3.99
C ASN A 272 28.98 3.61 3.41
N GLY A 273 28.70 4.62 2.59
CA GLY A 273 29.77 5.42 2.04
C GLY A 273 29.40 6.12 0.75
N LYS A 274 30.43 6.73 0.17
CA LYS A 274 30.32 7.52 -1.04
C LYS A 274 30.52 6.64 -2.26
N TYR A 275 29.48 6.56 -3.09
CA TYR A 275 29.51 5.92 -4.39
C TYR A 275 29.62 7.00 -5.46
N SER A 276 30.44 6.77 -6.48
CA SER A 276 30.54 7.68 -7.61
C SER A 276 30.33 6.96 -8.93
N CYS A 277 29.75 7.66 -9.88
CA CYS A 277 29.63 7.23 -11.26
C CYS A 277 30.29 8.26 -12.16
N GLN A 278 31.19 7.82 -13.04
CA GLN A 278 31.77 8.64 -14.09
C GLN A 278 31.17 8.25 -15.43
N ALA A 279 30.50 9.19 -16.10
CA ALA A 279 30.00 9.02 -17.45
C ALA A 279 30.91 9.75 -18.43
N PHE A 280 31.37 9.08 -19.48
CA PHE A 280 32.31 9.63 -20.46
C PHE A 280 31.98 9.14 -21.87
N ASN A 281 32.41 9.88 -22.89
CA ASN A 281 32.33 9.44 -24.29
C ASN A 281 33.63 9.79 -25.03
N GLU A 282 33.71 9.50 -26.33
CA GLU A 282 34.94 9.69 -27.11
C GLU A 282 35.30 11.17 -27.32
N PHE A 283 34.29 12.05 -27.28
CA PHE A 283 34.41 13.50 -27.39
C PHE A 283 34.84 14.13 -26.06
N ASP A 284 34.16 13.77 -24.98
CA ASP A 284 34.47 14.15 -23.60
C ASP A 284 35.05 12.95 -22.84
N ARG A 285 36.35 12.72 -23.06
CA ARG A 285 37.10 11.61 -22.44
C ARG A 285 37.31 11.79 -20.93
N LYS A 286 37.27 13.03 -20.44
CA LYS A 286 37.32 13.30 -18.99
C LYS A 286 35.98 12.97 -18.36
N GLY A 287 34.89 13.22 -19.08
CA GLY A 287 33.54 12.91 -18.66
C GLY A 287 33.07 13.74 -17.47
N GLN A 288 31.89 13.40 -16.96
CA GLN A 288 31.29 14.01 -15.77
C GLN A 288 31.15 12.96 -14.66
N ARG A 289 31.37 13.38 -13.41
CA ARG A 289 31.29 12.50 -12.23
C ARG A 289 30.13 12.94 -11.34
N ALA A 290 29.27 11.99 -10.99
CA ALA A 290 28.21 12.13 -10.00
C ALA A 290 28.56 11.36 -8.74
N GLU A 291 28.05 11.83 -7.60
CA GLU A 291 28.32 11.25 -6.28
C GLU A 291 27.01 11.01 -5.53
N TYR A 292 26.95 9.92 -4.79
CA TYR A 292 25.81 9.53 -3.96
C TYR A 292 26.32 8.93 -2.65
N ASN A 293 25.86 9.49 -1.52
CA ASN A 293 26.17 8.95 -0.20
C ASN A 293 25.11 7.91 0.16
N LEU A 294 25.47 6.64 0.11
CA LEU A 294 24.60 5.54 0.49
C LEU A 294 24.52 5.46 2.02
N ASN A 295 23.30 5.58 2.54
CA ASN A 295 22.99 5.34 3.94
C ASN A 295 22.13 4.08 4.05
N VAL A 296 22.68 3.04 4.66
CA VAL A 296 22.04 1.74 4.86
C VAL A 296 21.09 1.82 6.06
N ILE A 297 19.84 1.45 5.83
CA ILE A 297 18.82 1.37 6.87
C ILE A 297 18.89 0.01 7.54
N VAL A 298 19.31 0.02 8.79
CA VAL A 298 19.44 -1.14 9.67
C VAL A 298 18.14 -1.33 10.45
N PRO A 299 17.54 -2.54 10.48
CA PRO A 299 16.31 -2.81 11.22
C PRO A 299 16.50 -2.59 12.74
N PRO A 300 15.45 -2.14 13.45
CA PRO A 300 15.54 -1.90 14.88
C PRO A 300 15.68 -3.21 15.67
N ARG A 301 16.45 -3.16 16.76
CA ARG A 301 16.53 -4.18 17.80
C ARG A 301 16.32 -3.50 19.15
N LEU A 302 15.38 -4.03 19.93
CA LEU A 302 15.06 -3.54 21.26
C LEU A 302 15.73 -4.37 22.35
N SER A 303 16.00 -3.74 23.49
CA SER A 303 16.43 -4.43 24.70
C SER A 303 15.32 -5.34 25.24
N PHE A 304 15.71 -6.45 25.85
CA PHE A 304 14.79 -7.27 26.62
C PHE A 304 14.28 -6.47 27.84
N ILE A 305 12.96 -6.51 28.07
CA ILE A 305 12.33 -5.84 29.21
C ILE A 305 11.92 -6.92 30.20
N SER A 306 12.55 -6.92 31.38
CA SER A 306 12.21 -7.88 32.43
C SER A 306 10.79 -7.64 32.96
N PRO A 307 10.01 -8.70 33.22
CA PRO A 307 8.73 -8.56 33.89
C PRO A 307 8.93 -8.02 35.31
N ILE A 308 7.99 -7.21 35.78
CA ILE A 308 7.99 -6.66 37.13
C ILE A 308 6.80 -7.24 37.88
N GLU A 309 7.07 -7.79 39.07
CA GLU A 309 6.05 -8.31 39.98
C GLU A 309 6.08 -7.53 41.29
N ILE A 310 4.93 -7.01 41.70
CA ILE A 310 4.78 -6.23 42.94
C ILE A 310 3.56 -6.67 43.75
N ASN A 311 3.58 -6.39 45.05
CA ASN A 311 2.42 -6.50 45.91
C ASN A 311 1.66 -5.16 45.96
N PHE A 312 0.37 -5.19 45.68
CA PHE A 312 -0.47 -4.00 45.76
C PHE A 312 -0.69 -3.58 47.22
N ASP A 313 -0.27 -2.36 47.56
CA ASP A 313 -0.54 -1.73 48.85
C ASP A 313 -1.23 -0.37 48.62
N SER A 314 -2.48 -0.26 49.07
CA SER A 314 -3.26 0.98 48.97
C SER A 314 -2.83 2.05 49.98
N GLN A 315 -2.12 1.68 51.04
CA GLN A 315 -1.62 2.60 52.08
C GLN A 315 -0.24 3.14 51.73
N HIS A 316 0.60 2.34 51.09
CA HIS A 316 1.95 2.72 50.64
C HIS A 316 2.10 2.50 49.13
N PRO A 317 1.57 3.42 48.30
CA PRO A 317 1.61 3.26 46.86
C PRO A 317 3.05 3.20 46.34
N GLN A 318 3.32 2.19 45.51
CA GLN A 318 4.63 1.98 44.89
C GLN A 318 4.71 2.67 43.52
N ARG A 319 5.95 2.85 43.05
CA ARG A 319 6.28 3.39 41.74
C ARG A 319 7.05 2.36 40.94
N VAL A 320 6.65 2.15 39.69
CA VAL A 320 7.26 1.15 38.80
C VAL A 320 7.50 1.80 37.44
N SER A 321 8.60 1.45 36.79
CA SER A 321 8.85 1.85 35.42
C SER A 321 9.49 0.75 34.58
N PHE A 322 9.15 0.74 33.29
CA PHE A 322 9.80 -0.09 32.28
C PHE A 322 10.64 0.79 31.37
N GLN A 323 11.87 0.35 31.11
CA GLN A 323 12.80 1.04 30.24
C GLN A 323 12.88 0.30 28.91
N CYS A 324 12.54 1.00 27.81
CA CYS A 324 12.68 0.47 26.47
C CYS A 324 13.80 1.19 25.73
N ARG A 325 14.90 0.47 25.45
CA ARG A 325 16.09 0.99 24.76
C ARG A 325 16.24 0.36 23.39
N ILE A 326 16.65 1.17 22.42
CA ILE A 326 17.10 0.68 21.11
C ILE A 326 18.56 0.24 21.23
N GLU A 327 18.82 -1.05 20.99
CA GLU A 327 20.17 -1.62 20.99
C GLU A 327 20.85 -1.49 19.62
N ARG A 328 20.06 -1.53 18.54
CA ARG A 328 20.55 -1.40 17.16
C ARG A 328 19.44 -0.86 16.26
N GLY A 329 19.80 -0.17 15.18
CA GLY A 329 18.86 0.30 14.16
C GLY A 329 19.18 1.73 13.70
N SER A 330 18.87 2.05 12.45
CA SER A 330 19.12 3.39 11.91
C SER A 330 18.15 4.41 12.51
N ILE A 331 18.71 5.38 13.22
CA ILE A 331 17.96 6.26 14.12
C ILE A 331 17.15 7.34 13.39
N ASP A 332 17.63 7.80 12.24
CA ASP A 332 17.08 8.97 11.53
C ASP A 332 15.67 8.74 10.98
N SER A 333 15.22 7.49 10.92
CA SER A 333 13.88 7.09 10.45
C SER A 333 13.08 6.30 11.48
N LEU A 334 13.52 6.31 12.73
CA LEU A 334 13.01 5.43 13.78
C LEU A 334 11.93 6.10 14.60
N SER A 335 10.78 5.44 14.73
CA SER A 335 9.74 5.76 15.70
C SER A 335 9.77 4.78 16.86
N LEU A 336 9.71 5.29 18.09
CA LEU A 336 9.65 4.51 19.33
C LEU A 336 8.44 4.93 20.18
N GLU A 337 7.61 3.95 20.53
CA GLU A 337 6.35 4.18 21.25
C GLU A 337 5.96 3.03 22.19
N TRP A 338 5.16 3.36 23.20
CA TRP A 338 4.51 2.38 24.07
C TRP A 338 3.05 2.21 23.70
N GLN A 339 2.59 0.97 23.65
CA GLN A 339 1.21 0.57 23.38
C GLN A 339 0.82 -0.60 24.28
N TYR A 340 -0.48 -0.78 24.53
CA TYR A 340 -0.99 -2.02 25.12
C TYR A 340 -0.78 -3.19 24.15
N LEU A 341 -0.66 -4.41 24.68
CA LEU A 341 -0.60 -5.62 23.85
C LEU A 341 -1.84 -5.63 22.91
N ASN A 342 -1.61 -5.73 21.59
CA ASN A 342 -2.58 -5.60 20.48
C ASN A 342 -2.73 -4.20 19.82
N HIS A 343 -1.69 -3.37 19.85
CA HIS A 343 -1.65 -2.10 19.10
C HIS A 343 -2.68 -1.05 19.53
N THR A 344 -3.19 -1.14 20.75
CA THR A 344 -4.07 -0.11 21.32
C THR A 344 -3.25 0.95 22.04
N SER A 345 -3.58 2.21 21.80
CA SER A 345 -2.89 3.34 22.44
C SER A 345 -3.10 3.32 23.95
N ILE A 346 -2.05 3.62 24.70
CA ILE A 346 -2.13 3.75 26.15
C ILE A 346 -2.81 5.07 26.49
N GLN A 347 -3.88 5.01 27.28
CA GLN A 347 -4.48 6.20 27.86
C GLN A 347 -3.60 6.69 29.00
N LEU A 348 -3.00 7.88 28.85
CA LEU A 348 -2.09 8.51 29.82
C LEU A 348 -2.86 9.15 30.98
N THR A 349 -3.67 8.34 31.64
CA THR A 349 -4.51 8.71 32.78
C THR A 349 -4.24 7.78 33.95
N ASN A 350 -4.77 8.10 35.14
CA ASN A 350 -4.69 7.25 36.34
C ASN A 350 -3.28 6.93 36.86
N GLY A 351 -2.28 7.76 36.55
CA GLY A 351 -0.90 7.59 37.03
C GLY A 351 0.01 6.86 36.06
N ILE A 352 -0.39 6.71 34.78
CA ILE A 352 0.47 6.21 33.70
C ILE A 352 1.12 7.40 32.98
N PHE A 353 2.44 7.37 32.85
CA PHE A 353 3.24 8.39 32.18
C PHE A 353 4.24 7.77 31.21
N ILE A 354 4.54 8.48 30.12
CA ILE A 354 5.65 8.12 29.22
C ILE A 354 6.70 9.22 29.33
N ASP A 355 7.87 8.87 29.83
CA ASP A 355 9.01 9.77 29.93
C ASP A 355 9.90 9.61 28.67
N ARG A 356 10.07 10.71 27.94
CA ARG A 356 10.88 10.80 26.70
C ARG A 356 12.13 11.66 26.89
N THR A 357 12.46 12.08 28.11
CA THR A 357 13.61 12.97 28.38
C THR A 357 14.95 12.39 27.94
N GLN A 358 15.10 11.06 27.97
CA GLN A 358 16.31 10.35 27.55
C GLN A 358 16.27 9.87 26.10
N TYR A 359 15.25 10.25 25.33
CA TYR A 359 15.11 9.79 23.95
C TYR A 359 16.29 10.29 23.10
N GLU A 360 16.64 11.58 23.15
CA GLU A 360 17.70 12.08 22.27
C GLU A 360 19.10 11.59 22.64
N THR A 361 19.37 11.41 23.94
CA THR A 361 20.71 11.06 24.45
C THR A 361 20.96 9.55 24.47
N HIS A 362 19.97 8.75 24.87
CA HIS A 362 20.11 7.32 25.12
C HIS A 362 19.15 6.46 24.31
N LYS A 363 18.31 7.07 23.46
CA LYS A 363 17.32 6.37 22.61
C LYS A 363 16.47 5.41 23.44
N LEU A 364 16.02 5.97 24.57
CA LEU A 364 15.28 5.30 25.62
C LEU A 364 13.96 6.03 25.83
N ILE A 365 12.86 5.28 25.91
CA ILE A 365 11.60 5.77 26.48
C ILE A 365 11.20 4.93 27.68
N GLU A 366 10.69 5.58 28.71
CA GLU A 366 10.30 4.93 29.95
C GLU A 366 8.77 4.99 30.13
N LEU A 367 8.15 3.84 30.37
CA LEU A 367 6.74 3.75 30.78
C LEU A 367 6.68 3.70 32.31
N ARG A 368 6.11 4.72 32.94
CA ARG A 368 6.08 4.90 34.40
C ARG A 368 4.67 4.81 34.95
N PHE A 369 4.54 4.13 36.09
CA PHE A 369 3.33 4.01 36.89
C PHE A 369 3.56 4.66 38.25
N ASP A 370 2.93 5.81 38.49
CA ASP A 370 3.11 6.62 39.71
C ASP A 370 1.80 7.32 40.12
N PRO A 371 1.03 6.78 41.09
CA PRO A 371 1.24 5.51 41.77
C PRO A 371 0.72 4.29 40.97
N VAL A 372 1.20 3.10 41.29
CA VAL A 372 0.67 1.85 40.71
C VAL A 372 -0.75 1.55 41.23
N ARG A 373 -1.66 1.13 40.33
CA ARG A 373 -3.05 0.74 40.59
C ARG A 373 -3.33 -0.68 40.11
N ARG A 374 -4.34 -1.36 40.67
CA ARG A 374 -4.74 -2.72 40.26
C ARG A 374 -5.09 -2.81 38.77
N GLU A 375 -5.68 -1.75 38.22
CA GLU A 375 -6.04 -1.65 36.80
C GLU A 375 -4.82 -1.57 35.85
N HIS A 376 -3.62 -1.28 36.36
CA HIS A 376 -2.39 -1.29 35.55
C HIS A 376 -1.86 -2.71 35.29
N PHE A 377 -2.49 -3.74 35.86
CA PHE A 377 -2.11 -5.14 35.63
C PHE A 377 -2.21 -5.49 34.15
N GLY A 378 -1.13 -6.03 33.58
CA GLY A 378 -1.17 -6.54 32.22
C GLY A 378 0.15 -6.41 31.46
N ASN A 379 0.05 -6.66 30.16
CA ASN A 379 1.17 -6.67 29.24
C ASN A 379 1.16 -5.41 28.37
N TYR A 380 2.29 -4.72 28.36
CA TYR A 380 2.57 -3.56 27.54
C TYR A 380 3.60 -3.94 26.49
N SER A 381 3.65 -3.20 25.40
CA SER A 381 4.59 -3.41 24.31
C SER A 381 5.26 -2.09 23.98
N CYS A 382 6.59 -2.12 23.96
CA CYS A 382 7.37 -1.05 23.36
C CYS A 382 7.62 -1.42 21.90
N VAL A 383 7.23 -0.55 20.98
CA VAL A 383 7.34 -0.78 19.54
C VAL A 383 8.36 0.18 18.95
N ALA A 384 9.28 -0.39 18.17
CA ALA A 384 10.25 0.33 17.37
C ALA A 384 10.00 0.04 15.89
N LYS A 385 9.93 1.09 15.07
CA LYS A 385 9.64 0.97 13.64
C LYS A 385 10.51 1.92 12.83
N ASN A 386 11.10 1.42 11.76
CA ASN A 386 11.74 2.24 10.73
C ASN A 386 11.34 1.74 9.33
N PHE A 387 11.96 2.27 8.26
CA PHE A 387 11.67 1.85 6.89
C PHE A 387 12.04 0.39 6.58
N ALA A 388 12.93 -0.22 7.38
CA ALA A 388 13.35 -1.59 7.18
C ALA A 388 12.39 -2.60 7.80
N ASP A 389 11.97 -2.37 9.05
CA ASP A 389 11.14 -3.30 9.82
C ASP A 389 10.41 -2.65 11.02
N SER A 390 9.48 -3.39 11.62
CA SER A 390 8.81 -3.08 12.88
C SER A 390 9.02 -4.22 13.88
N THR A 391 9.57 -3.91 15.05
CA THR A 391 9.81 -4.87 16.13
C THR A 391 9.19 -4.38 17.44
N TYR A 392 9.00 -5.29 18.39
CA TYR A 392 8.49 -4.95 19.71
C TYR A 392 9.10 -5.80 20.82
N SER A 393 9.11 -5.25 22.04
CA SER A 393 9.52 -5.93 23.26
C SER A 393 8.37 -5.86 24.28
N ILE A 394 8.08 -6.97 24.95
CA ILE A 394 6.94 -7.09 25.88
C ILE A 394 7.41 -6.73 27.29
N ALA A 395 6.65 -5.85 27.95
CA ALA A 395 6.80 -5.50 29.35
C ALA A 395 5.58 -6.00 30.13
N SER A 396 5.77 -6.97 31.03
CA SER A 396 4.66 -7.55 31.81
C SER A 396 4.67 -7.00 33.23
N LEU A 397 3.57 -6.37 33.65
CA LEU A 397 3.36 -5.87 35.01
C LEU A 397 2.40 -6.79 35.75
N PHE A 398 2.95 -7.58 36.67
CA PHE A 398 2.19 -8.44 37.56
C PHE A 398 1.97 -7.73 38.90
N ILE A 399 0.71 -7.58 39.28
CA ILE A 399 0.31 -6.90 40.50
C ILE A 399 -0.45 -7.91 41.35
N GLN A 400 0.15 -8.36 42.45
CA GLN A 400 -0.48 -9.28 43.38
C GLN A 400 -1.43 -8.52 44.31
N PHE A 401 -2.69 -8.98 44.39
CA PHE A 401 -3.69 -8.42 45.28
C PHE A 401 -4.74 -9.46 45.70
N GLN A 402 -5.22 -9.30 46.94
CA GLN A 402 -6.23 -10.16 47.53
C GLN A 402 -7.56 -10.13 46.76
N PRO A 403 -8.41 -11.18 46.86
CA PRO A 403 -9.72 -11.20 46.23
C PRO A 403 -10.60 -10.04 46.67
N VAL A 404 -11.06 -9.24 45.71
CA VAL A 404 -12.01 -8.15 45.91
C VAL A 404 -13.30 -8.50 45.18
N TYR A 405 -14.41 -8.47 45.90
CA TYR A 405 -15.73 -8.70 45.31
C TYR A 405 -16.11 -7.52 44.39
N VAL A 406 -16.41 -7.82 43.14
CA VAL A 406 -16.83 -6.85 42.11
C VAL A 406 -18.21 -7.18 41.52
N GLY A 407 -18.88 -8.19 42.06
CA GLY A 407 -20.21 -8.61 41.62
C GLY A 407 -21.33 -7.65 42.04
N PRO A 408 -22.59 -7.99 41.71
CA PRO A 408 -23.75 -7.19 42.11
C PRO A 408 -23.84 -7.03 43.64
N ASN A 409 -24.22 -5.84 44.11
CA ASN A 409 -24.42 -5.54 45.55
C ASN A 409 -25.70 -6.14 46.15
N THR A 410 -26.18 -7.27 45.63
CA THR A 410 -27.38 -7.95 46.12
C THR A 410 -27.01 -9.03 47.12
N ASN A 411 -27.50 -8.91 48.35
CA ASN A 411 -27.28 -9.88 49.42
C ASN A 411 -28.50 -10.78 49.65
N ILE A 412 -29.56 -10.63 48.84
CA ILE A 412 -30.81 -11.38 48.99
C ILE A 412 -31.10 -12.05 47.65
N VAL A 413 -31.43 -13.34 47.71
CA VAL A 413 -31.88 -14.11 46.56
C VAL A 413 -33.27 -14.64 46.85
N THR A 414 -34.24 -14.19 46.06
CA THR A 414 -35.66 -14.50 46.28
C THR A 414 -36.14 -15.63 45.38
N THR A 415 -36.80 -16.63 45.95
CA THR A 415 -37.20 -17.84 45.22
C THR A 415 -38.29 -18.65 45.96
N ILE A 416 -38.70 -19.78 45.40
CA ILE A 416 -39.71 -20.70 45.96
C ILE A 416 -39.12 -22.10 46.20
N PRO A 417 -39.75 -22.94 47.07
CA PRO A 417 -39.28 -24.29 47.34
C PRO A 417 -39.22 -25.13 46.06
N ASN A 418 -38.22 -26.02 45.98
CA ASN A 418 -38.00 -26.95 44.88
C ASN A 418 -37.77 -26.27 43.51
N TYR A 419 -37.42 -24.99 43.50
CA TYR A 419 -37.15 -24.24 42.28
C TYR A 419 -35.68 -23.83 42.16
N ARG A 420 -35.08 -24.16 41.03
CA ARG A 420 -33.66 -23.91 40.76
C ARG A 420 -33.35 -22.41 40.76
N SER A 421 -32.68 -21.94 41.80
CA SER A 421 -32.14 -20.59 41.96
C SER A 421 -30.67 -20.53 41.58
N ILE A 422 -30.17 -19.32 41.29
CA ILE A 422 -28.79 -19.07 40.86
C ILE A 422 -28.20 -17.95 41.72
N MET A 423 -27.08 -18.23 42.38
CA MET A 423 -26.25 -17.25 43.07
C MET A 423 -24.96 -17.03 42.27
N ARG A 424 -24.53 -15.78 42.11
CA ARG A 424 -23.34 -15.42 41.30
C ARG A 424 -22.38 -14.58 42.12
N CYS A 425 -21.10 -14.98 42.14
CA CYS A 425 -20.02 -14.21 42.72
C CYS A 425 -18.96 -13.87 41.68
N GLN A 426 -18.46 -12.64 41.75
CA GLN A 426 -17.41 -12.16 40.88
C GLN A 426 -16.31 -11.53 41.74
N PHE A 427 -15.09 -12.03 41.61
CA PHE A 427 -13.92 -11.57 42.34
C PHE A 427 -12.80 -11.19 41.38
N GLU A 428 -12.16 -10.05 41.61
CA GLU A 428 -10.85 -9.75 41.03
C GLU A 428 -9.74 -10.21 41.97
N SER A 429 -8.75 -10.93 41.47
CA SER A 429 -7.59 -11.35 42.23
C SER A 429 -6.39 -11.72 41.34
N TYR A 430 -5.18 -11.52 41.85
CA TYR A 430 -3.97 -12.12 41.29
C TYR A 430 -3.01 -12.49 42.43
N PRO A 431 -2.46 -13.72 42.49
CA PRO A 431 -2.69 -14.85 41.58
C PRO A 431 -4.13 -15.44 41.64
N SER A 432 -4.35 -16.59 41.00
CA SER A 432 -5.69 -17.20 40.95
C SER A 432 -6.24 -17.54 42.34
N PRO A 433 -7.49 -17.17 42.66
CA PRO A 433 -8.09 -17.48 43.94
C PRO A 433 -8.74 -18.86 43.98
N HIS A 434 -8.65 -19.53 45.13
CA HIS A 434 -9.47 -20.70 45.41
C HIS A 434 -10.86 -20.24 45.88
N ILE A 435 -11.89 -20.52 45.08
CA ILE A 435 -13.27 -20.13 45.36
C ILE A 435 -14.07 -21.33 45.87
N GLN A 436 -14.75 -21.15 47.01
CA GLN A 436 -15.62 -22.15 47.62
C GLN A 436 -16.97 -21.54 48.04
N TRP A 437 -18.03 -22.35 48.03
CA TRP A 437 -19.34 -21.98 48.53
C TRP A 437 -19.60 -22.61 49.89
N ILE A 438 -20.26 -21.88 50.78
CA ILE A 438 -20.52 -22.28 52.16
C ILE A 438 -22.00 -22.09 52.46
N LYS A 439 -22.64 -23.11 53.04
CA LYS A 439 -24.01 -23.08 53.55
C LYS A 439 -23.97 -23.36 55.05
N MET A 440 -24.52 -22.47 55.87
CA MET A 440 -24.54 -22.62 57.35
C MET A 440 -23.17 -23.01 57.95
N SER A 441 -22.11 -22.30 57.56
CA SER A 441 -20.73 -22.53 58.01
C SER A 441 -20.11 -23.87 57.61
N ARG A 442 -20.76 -24.65 56.73
CA ARG A 442 -20.18 -25.85 56.11
C ARG A 442 -19.88 -25.57 54.65
N THR A 443 -18.67 -25.90 54.22
CA THR A 443 -18.33 -25.85 52.79
C THR A 443 -19.24 -26.82 52.04
N ILE A 444 -19.86 -26.33 50.97
CA ILE A 444 -20.55 -27.15 50.00
C ILE A 444 -19.45 -27.88 49.22
N GLN A 445 -19.16 -29.12 49.61
CA GLN A 445 -18.10 -29.93 49.02
C GLN A 445 -18.65 -30.81 47.89
N ASP A 446 -17.78 -31.12 46.93
CA ASP A 446 -17.89 -32.27 46.03
C ASP A 446 -17.27 -33.50 46.73
N PRO A 447 -17.80 -34.74 46.58
CA PRO A 447 -17.20 -35.95 47.18
C PRO A 447 -15.74 -36.25 46.84
N GLN A 448 -15.12 -35.62 45.82
CA GLN A 448 -13.76 -35.94 45.35
C GLN A 448 -12.85 -34.72 45.08
N GLY A 449 -13.28 -33.50 45.43
CA GLY A 449 -12.47 -32.28 45.31
C GLY A 449 -12.16 -31.84 43.87
N ARG A 450 -13.00 -32.19 42.87
CA ARG A 450 -12.88 -31.72 41.47
C ARG A 450 -14.14 -31.00 40.98
N ILE A 451 -13.98 -30.19 39.94
CA ILE A 451 -15.00 -29.29 39.39
C ILE A 451 -15.97 -30.04 38.44
N LEU A 452 -17.27 -29.90 38.74
CA LEU A 452 -18.51 -30.02 37.92
C LEU A 452 -19.21 -31.38 37.70
N ALA A 453 -20.55 -31.27 37.71
CA ALA A 453 -21.60 -32.20 37.28
C ALA A 453 -21.99 -33.36 38.21
N VAL A 454 -23.15 -33.16 38.85
CA VAL A 454 -24.17 -34.15 39.25
C VAL A 454 -23.81 -35.11 40.40
N GLY A 455 -24.52 -34.96 41.52
CA GLY A 455 -24.79 -36.10 42.40
C GLY A 455 -25.07 -35.80 43.87
N ILE A 456 -26.36 -35.58 44.19
CA ILE A 456 -27.06 -35.98 45.42
C ILE A 456 -26.45 -35.50 46.75
N ASP A 457 -26.66 -34.22 47.04
CA ASP A 457 -27.02 -33.78 48.40
C ASP A 457 -28.15 -32.74 48.27
N ASN A 458 -29.31 -33.08 48.85
CA ASN A 458 -30.62 -32.40 48.99
C ASN A 458 -30.79 -30.90 48.61
N GLY A 459 -30.31 -30.46 47.45
CA GLY A 459 -30.58 -29.14 46.90
C GLY A 459 -29.53 -28.54 45.97
N VAL A 460 -28.26 -28.97 45.95
CA VAL A 460 -27.25 -28.35 45.06
C VAL A 460 -27.27 -29.06 43.69
N ASN A 461 -27.46 -28.31 42.61
CA ASN A 461 -27.49 -28.86 41.27
C ASN A 461 -26.14 -28.72 40.54
N ASP A 462 -25.43 -27.60 40.72
CA ASP A 462 -24.15 -27.36 40.03
C ASP A 462 -23.34 -26.18 40.61
N ILE A 463 -22.00 -26.23 40.55
CA ILE A 463 -21.09 -25.11 40.89
C ILE A 463 -20.08 -24.91 39.75
N THR A 464 -20.18 -23.81 39.01
CA THR A 464 -19.22 -23.46 37.96
C THR A 464 -18.25 -22.40 38.47
N ILE A 465 -16.96 -22.53 38.13
CA ILE A 465 -15.96 -21.47 38.30
C ILE A 465 -15.35 -21.20 36.92
N LYS A 466 -15.33 -19.93 36.52
CA LYS A 466 -14.80 -19.48 35.24
C LYS A 466 -13.89 -18.29 35.45
N GLN A 467 -12.69 -18.33 34.87
CA GLN A 467 -11.86 -17.15 34.73
C GLN A 467 -12.32 -16.35 33.51
N ILE A 468 -12.58 -15.06 33.70
CA ILE A 468 -13.02 -14.11 32.68
C ILE A 468 -11.91 -13.07 32.54
N GLY A 469 -11.07 -13.18 31.51
CA GLY A 469 -9.88 -12.34 31.39
C GLY A 469 -8.72 -12.84 32.26
N THR A 470 -7.87 -11.94 32.78
CA THR A 470 -6.65 -12.31 33.52
C THR A 470 -6.83 -12.34 35.03
N THR A 471 -7.54 -11.37 35.60
CA THR A 471 -7.70 -11.21 37.06
C THR A 471 -9.11 -11.42 37.57
N LEU A 472 -10.13 -11.50 36.69
CA LEU A 472 -11.53 -11.64 37.09
C LEU A 472 -11.97 -13.10 37.07
N TYR A 473 -12.60 -13.54 38.16
CA TYR A 473 -13.08 -14.89 38.37
C TYR A 473 -14.55 -14.84 38.75
N GLU A 474 -15.37 -15.60 38.02
CA GLU A 474 -16.79 -15.76 38.28
C GLU A 474 -17.07 -17.16 38.82
N SER A 475 -17.87 -17.25 39.88
CA SER A 475 -18.43 -18.51 40.36
C SER A 475 -19.93 -18.43 40.46
N VAL A 476 -20.60 -19.49 40.00
CA VAL A 476 -22.06 -19.59 40.00
C VAL A 476 -22.47 -20.84 40.74
N LEU A 477 -23.31 -20.66 41.77
CA LEU A 477 -23.95 -21.74 42.51
C LEU A 477 -25.39 -21.89 42.04
N SER A 478 -25.72 -23.06 41.52
CA SER A 478 -27.09 -23.43 41.18
C SER A 478 -27.68 -24.32 42.27
N TYR A 479 -28.71 -23.81 42.93
CA TYR A 479 -29.27 -24.39 44.15
C TYR A 479 -30.80 -24.46 44.07
N THR A 480 -31.37 -25.60 44.44
CA THR A 480 -32.79 -25.91 44.55
C THR A 480 -33.12 -25.95 46.05
N PRO A 481 -33.74 -24.91 46.61
CA PRO A 481 -33.96 -24.82 48.04
C PRO A 481 -35.14 -25.66 48.52
N THR A 482 -35.00 -26.24 49.69
CA THR A 482 -36.06 -26.91 50.46
C THR A 482 -36.76 -25.93 51.40
N GLU A 483 -37.88 -26.34 52.00
CA GLU A 483 -38.63 -25.53 52.97
C GLU A 483 -37.77 -25.02 54.15
N GLY A 484 -36.76 -25.79 54.59
CA GLY A 484 -35.87 -25.41 55.68
C GLY A 484 -34.74 -24.46 55.28
N ASP A 485 -34.58 -24.14 53.99
CA ASP A 485 -33.45 -23.35 53.49
C ASP A 485 -33.70 -21.84 53.48
N PHE A 486 -34.95 -21.40 53.63
CA PHE A 486 -35.29 -19.99 53.65
C PHE A 486 -34.82 -19.33 54.97
N GLY A 487 -34.17 -18.17 54.85
CA GLY A 487 -33.51 -17.49 55.96
C GLY A 487 -32.07 -17.95 56.20
N LEU A 488 -31.59 -19.00 55.52
CA LEU A 488 -30.20 -19.42 55.60
C LEU A 488 -29.29 -18.50 54.79
N SER A 489 -28.06 -18.32 55.29
CA SER A 489 -26.99 -17.59 54.60
C SER A 489 -26.10 -18.54 53.82
N PHE A 490 -25.83 -18.16 52.57
CA PHE A 490 -24.90 -18.76 51.64
C PHE A 490 -23.74 -17.79 51.43
N GLU A 491 -22.51 -18.26 51.57
CA GLU A 491 -21.32 -17.41 51.42
C GLU A 491 -20.42 -17.97 50.33
N CYS A 492 -19.98 -17.12 49.41
CA CYS A 492 -18.88 -17.45 48.51
C CYS A 492 -17.60 -16.85 49.08
N ARG A 493 -16.57 -17.68 49.26
CA ARG A 493 -15.25 -17.27 49.74
C ARG A 493 -14.21 -17.49 48.67
N ALA A 494 -13.48 -16.44 48.34
CA ALA A 494 -12.31 -16.47 47.47
C ALA A 494 -11.04 -16.30 48.31
N LEU A 495 -10.08 -17.21 48.18
CA LEU A 495 -8.83 -17.20 48.93
C LEU A 495 -7.63 -17.02 48.00
N ASN A 496 -6.89 -15.93 48.21
CA ASN A 496 -5.56 -15.74 47.65
C ASN A 496 -4.83 -14.56 48.33
N PRO A 497 -3.73 -14.78 49.04
CA PRO A 497 -3.63 -15.46 50.35
C PRO A 497 -4.55 -14.90 51.46
N ARG A 498 -5.27 -13.79 51.23
CA ARG A 498 -6.33 -13.26 52.10
C ARG A 498 -7.71 -13.62 51.55
N ILE A 499 -8.74 -13.46 52.37
CA ILE A 499 -10.10 -13.89 52.06
C ILE A 499 -10.95 -12.70 51.58
N GLY A 500 -11.47 -12.81 50.37
CA GLY A 500 -12.65 -12.07 49.91
C GLY A 500 -13.91 -12.89 50.15
N ARG A 501 -15.00 -12.25 50.59
CA ARG A 501 -16.28 -12.94 50.84
C ARG A 501 -17.47 -12.10 50.43
N HIS A 502 -18.52 -12.78 49.99
CA HIS A 502 -19.84 -12.19 49.80
C HIS A 502 -20.92 -13.16 50.26
N SER A 503 -21.98 -12.65 50.86
CA SER A 503 -23.04 -13.46 51.47
C SER A 503 -24.40 -13.15 50.85
N PHE A 504 -25.16 -14.21 50.59
CA PHE A 504 -26.54 -14.19 50.12
C PHE A 504 -27.44 -14.80 51.19
N THR A 505 -28.59 -14.21 51.41
CA THR A 505 -29.67 -14.78 52.22
C THR A 505 -30.78 -15.23 51.29
N LEU A 506 -31.21 -16.49 51.40
CA LEU A 506 -32.37 -16.97 50.67
C LEU A 506 -33.66 -16.44 51.30
N GLN A 507 -34.48 -15.77 50.50
CA GLN A 507 -35.79 -15.26 50.92
C GLN A 507 -36.90 -15.94 50.12
N ARG A 508 -38.01 -16.25 50.81
CA ARG A 508 -39.20 -16.79 50.15
C ARG A 508 -39.89 -15.70 49.34
N ALA A 509 -40.06 -15.97 48.05
CA ALA A 509 -40.82 -15.10 47.16
C ALA A 509 -42.26 -14.99 47.63
N GLN A 510 -42.74 -13.75 47.71
CA GLN A 510 -44.14 -13.46 47.98
C GLN A 510 -44.93 -13.46 46.66
N PRO A 511 -46.23 -13.80 46.70
CA PRO A 511 -47.11 -13.59 45.58
C PRO A 511 -47.10 -12.13 45.10
N PRO A 512 -47.43 -11.86 43.82
CA PRO A 512 -47.37 -10.51 43.26
C PRO A 512 -48.20 -9.51 44.04
N LYS A 513 -47.75 -8.25 44.05
CA LYS A 513 -48.52 -7.14 44.60
C LYS A 513 -49.81 -6.91 43.81
N LYS A 514 -50.77 -6.21 44.43
CA LYS A 514 -52.05 -5.85 43.80
C LYS A 514 -51.83 -5.09 42.51
N VAL A 515 -52.36 -5.60 41.39
CA VAL A 515 -52.19 -5.06 40.04
C VAL A 515 -52.47 -3.55 39.98
N ASN A 516 -51.54 -2.79 39.39
CA ASN A 516 -51.71 -1.36 39.17
C ASN A 516 -52.46 -1.10 37.86
N ILE A 517 -53.70 -0.63 37.97
CA ILE A 517 -54.53 -0.26 36.83
C ILE A 517 -54.40 1.25 36.64
N THR A 518 -53.87 1.64 35.48
CA THR A 518 -53.64 3.05 35.13
C THR A 518 -54.85 3.69 34.47
N HIS A 519 -55.55 2.96 33.62
CA HIS A 519 -56.70 3.46 32.87
C HIS A 519 -57.65 2.32 32.52
N VAL A 520 -58.95 2.63 32.45
CA VAL A 520 -60.01 1.71 32.01
C VAL A 520 -60.84 2.46 30.97
N LYS A 521 -60.89 1.91 29.76
CA LYS A 521 -61.60 2.51 28.62
C LYS A 521 -62.78 1.60 28.23
N PRO A 522 -64.02 1.97 28.57
CA PRO A 522 -65.20 1.22 28.14
C PRO A 522 -65.38 1.29 26.62
N LEU A 523 -65.79 0.17 26.02
CA LEU A 523 -66.18 0.05 24.62
C LEU A 523 -67.67 -0.29 24.54
N SER A 524 -68.27 -0.23 23.35
CA SER A 524 -69.67 -0.64 23.16
C SER A 524 -69.87 -2.15 23.32
N ASN A 525 -68.87 -2.98 22.97
CA ASN A 525 -68.90 -4.45 23.08
C ASN A 525 -67.90 -5.01 24.11
N GLY A 526 -67.31 -4.18 24.97
CA GLY A 526 -66.16 -4.59 25.75
C GLY A 526 -65.56 -3.53 26.67
N VAL A 527 -64.34 -3.78 27.13
CA VAL A 527 -63.51 -2.82 27.89
C VAL A 527 -62.02 -3.08 27.65
N GLU A 528 -61.23 -2.02 27.57
CA GLU A 528 -59.76 -2.08 27.57
C GLU A 528 -59.20 -1.64 28.93
N ILE A 529 -58.32 -2.44 29.50
CA ILE A 529 -57.74 -2.23 30.83
C ILE A 529 -56.23 -2.06 30.69
N PHE A 530 -55.72 -0.92 31.10
CA PHE A 530 -54.31 -0.57 31.00
C PHE A 530 -53.63 -0.83 32.32
N ILE A 531 -52.75 -1.82 32.36
CA ILE A 531 -52.04 -2.22 33.58
C ILE A 531 -50.54 -1.88 33.48
N GLN A 532 -49.94 -1.58 34.63
CA GLN A 532 -48.51 -1.35 34.78
C GLN A 532 -47.93 -2.39 35.75
N SER A 533 -46.91 -3.14 35.32
CA SER A 533 -46.26 -4.15 36.17
C SER A 533 -45.37 -3.48 37.22
N PHE A 534 -45.27 -4.09 38.42
CA PHE A 534 -44.34 -3.62 39.44
C PHE A 534 -42.94 -4.18 39.18
N GLU A 535 -41.93 -3.32 39.14
CA GLU A 535 -40.51 -3.74 39.05
C GLU A 535 -40.02 -4.46 40.33
N ASN A 536 -40.79 -4.36 41.42
CA ASN A 536 -40.42 -4.83 42.76
C ASN A 536 -41.21 -6.09 43.20
N ASP A 537 -41.69 -6.90 42.26
CA ASP A 537 -42.24 -8.22 42.56
C ASP A 537 -41.08 -9.25 42.64
N ASP A 538 -41.13 -10.11 43.65
CA ASP A 538 -40.06 -11.06 43.97
C ASP A 538 -39.77 -12.06 42.84
N LEU A 539 -40.81 -12.41 42.06
CA LEU A 539 -40.75 -13.26 40.89
C LEU A 539 -41.61 -12.69 39.76
N PRO A 540 -41.25 -12.91 38.49
CA PRO A 540 -41.99 -12.36 37.36
C PRO A 540 -43.43 -12.90 37.32
N VAL A 541 -44.37 -12.00 37.04
CA VAL A 541 -45.77 -12.35 36.77
C VAL A 541 -45.83 -13.20 35.50
N VAL A 542 -46.57 -14.31 35.56
CA VAL A 542 -46.75 -15.26 34.46
C VAL A 542 -48.07 -14.99 33.74
N GLN A 543 -49.13 -14.67 34.47
CA GLN A 543 -50.45 -14.39 33.90
C GLN A 543 -51.32 -13.50 34.80
N TYR A 544 -52.37 -12.94 34.22
CA TYR A 544 -53.43 -12.20 34.87
C TYR A 544 -54.75 -12.98 34.76
N ILE A 545 -55.48 -13.10 35.87
CA ILE A 545 -56.79 -13.75 35.93
C ILE A 545 -57.83 -12.66 36.20
N LEU A 546 -58.75 -12.49 35.25
CA LEU A 546 -59.83 -11.53 35.32
C LEU A 546 -61.13 -12.26 35.61
N LYS A 547 -61.90 -11.77 36.58
CA LYS A 547 -63.24 -12.26 36.90
C LYS A 547 -64.22 -11.11 36.73
N TYR A 548 -65.22 -11.28 35.87
CA TYR A 548 -66.18 -10.21 35.57
C TYR A 548 -67.61 -10.72 35.48
N ASP A 549 -68.55 -9.84 35.81
CA ASP A 549 -69.98 -10.15 35.81
C ASP A 549 -70.82 -8.87 35.72
N LEU A 550 -72.13 -9.02 35.54
CA LEU A 550 -73.11 -7.94 35.59
C LEU A 550 -73.16 -7.30 36.99
N GLN A 551 -73.27 -5.98 37.03
CA GLN A 551 -73.42 -5.23 38.28
C GLN A 551 -74.86 -5.38 38.83
N ASP A 552 -75.00 -5.68 40.12
CA ASP A 552 -76.26 -5.69 40.88
C ASP A 552 -77.39 -6.60 40.35
N THR A 553 -77.07 -7.78 39.84
CA THR A 553 -78.07 -8.80 39.47
C THR A 553 -77.90 -10.09 40.29
N LYS A 554 -79.01 -10.66 40.78
CA LYS A 554 -79.01 -11.94 41.54
C LYS A 554 -78.83 -13.18 40.65
N ASP A 555 -78.98 -13.03 39.33
CA ASP A 555 -78.83 -14.06 38.29
C ASP A 555 -77.50 -13.95 37.51
N SER A 556 -76.50 -13.29 38.09
CA SER A 556 -75.23 -13.02 37.43
C SER A 556 -74.34 -14.28 37.39
N GLN A 557 -73.78 -14.62 36.22
CA GLN A 557 -72.85 -15.75 36.04
C GLN A 557 -71.42 -15.23 35.89
N LEU A 558 -70.59 -15.47 36.90
CA LEU A 558 -69.20 -15.03 36.94
C LEU A 558 -68.38 -15.62 35.79
N GLN A 559 -67.88 -14.77 34.90
CA GLN A 559 -67.00 -15.17 33.81
C GLN A 559 -65.54 -15.00 34.21
N THR A 560 -64.65 -15.87 33.71
CA THR A 560 -63.21 -15.81 33.98
C THR A 560 -62.41 -15.76 32.68
N LEU A 561 -61.46 -14.83 32.58
CA LEU A 561 -60.54 -14.67 31.46
C LEU A 561 -59.10 -14.74 31.97
N ILE A 562 -58.25 -15.56 31.35
CA ILE A 562 -56.83 -15.70 31.69
C ILE A 562 -56.00 -15.09 30.58
N VAL A 563 -55.08 -14.19 30.94
CA VAL A 563 -54.27 -13.44 29.99
C VAL A 563 -52.78 -13.59 30.35
N PRO A 564 -51.94 -14.13 29.47
CA PRO A 564 -50.50 -14.22 29.72
C PRO A 564 -49.86 -12.84 29.94
N ALA A 565 -48.92 -12.75 30.88
CA ALA A 565 -48.18 -11.54 31.12
C ALA A 565 -47.12 -11.32 30.03
N GLN A 566 -47.01 -10.09 29.53
CA GLN A 566 -45.99 -9.70 28.56
C GLN A 566 -44.71 -9.23 29.27
N LYS A 567 -43.57 -9.25 28.55
CA LYS A 567 -42.29 -8.77 29.08
C LYS A 567 -42.23 -7.23 29.24
N SER A 568 -43.23 -6.51 28.75
CA SER A 568 -43.31 -5.05 28.80
C SER A 568 -43.78 -4.57 30.17
N THR A 569 -43.33 -3.37 30.58
CA THR A 569 -43.76 -2.75 31.84
C THR A 569 -45.21 -2.26 31.84
N LYS A 570 -45.83 -2.19 30.66
CA LYS A 570 -47.23 -1.84 30.43
C LYS A 570 -47.88 -2.89 29.52
N GLN A 571 -49.11 -3.24 29.82
CA GLN A 571 -49.90 -4.19 29.03
C GLN A 571 -51.37 -3.73 28.98
N ILE A 572 -52.02 -3.92 27.83
CA ILE A 572 -53.45 -3.65 27.64
C ILE A 572 -54.18 -4.98 27.61
N ILE A 573 -55.19 -5.13 28.44
CA ILE A 573 -56.06 -6.31 28.49
C ILE A 573 -57.43 -5.92 27.94
N LYS A 574 -57.87 -6.58 26.86
CA LYS A 574 -59.20 -6.39 26.27
C LYS A 574 -60.15 -7.49 26.75
N VAL A 575 -61.35 -7.09 27.16
CA VAL A 575 -62.48 -7.99 27.43
C VAL A 575 -63.56 -7.68 26.40
N GLU A 576 -63.91 -8.66 25.58
CA GLU A 576 -64.81 -8.50 24.42
C GLU A 576 -66.11 -9.30 24.63
N ASN A 577 -67.07 -9.15 23.71
CA ASN A 577 -68.39 -9.81 23.74
C ASN A 577 -69.27 -9.43 24.95
N LEU A 578 -69.10 -8.22 25.47
CA LEU A 578 -69.96 -7.66 26.51
C LEU A 578 -71.19 -6.99 25.90
N ARG A 579 -72.33 -7.06 26.60
CA ARG A 579 -73.58 -6.39 26.18
C ARG A 579 -73.42 -4.86 26.23
N PRO A 580 -73.81 -4.11 25.19
CA PRO A 580 -73.81 -2.65 25.18
C PRO A 580 -74.70 -2.02 26.26
N SER A 581 -74.45 -0.75 26.59
CA SER A 581 -75.19 0.04 27.59
C SER A 581 -75.36 -0.63 28.97
N THR A 582 -74.56 -1.65 29.29
CA THR A 582 -74.73 -2.53 30.45
C THR A 582 -73.64 -2.28 31.49
N ASN A 583 -74.02 -2.32 32.77
CA ASN A 583 -73.11 -2.14 33.89
C ASN A 583 -72.42 -3.47 34.25
N TYR A 584 -71.10 -3.47 34.29
CA TYR A 584 -70.27 -4.61 34.68
C TYR A 584 -69.39 -4.26 35.87
N GLN A 585 -69.04 -5.29 36.63
CA GLN A 585 -67.99 -5.25 37.64
C GLN A 585 -66.93 -6.30 37.32
N LEU A 586 -65.66 -5.95 37.51
CA LEU A 586 -64.52 -6.77 37.14
C LEU A 586 -63.47 -6.74 38.24
N MET A 587 -62.76 -7.85 38.45
CA MET A 587 -61.67 -7.96 39.40
C MET A 587 -60.49 -8.65 38.72
N ILE A 588 -59.28 -8.20 39.00
CA ILE A 588 -58.05 -8.69 38.38
C ILE A 588 -57.13 -9.20 39.47
N VAL A 589 -56.46 -10.31 39.22
CA VAL A 589 -55.36 -10.79 40.04
C VAL A 589 -54.18 -11.20 39.16
N ALA A 590 -52.96 -10.91 39.63
CA ALA A 590 -51.73 -11.35 38.99
C ALA A 590 -51.25 -12.66 39.62
N GLU A 591 -50.70 -13.57 38.82
CA GLU A 591 -50.13 -14.82 39.28
C GLU A 591 -48.65 -14.91 38.86
N SER A 592 -47.79 -15.21 39.82
CA SER A 592 -46.40 -15.61 39.56
C SER A 592 -46.18 -17.04 40.03
N ARG A 593 -44.96 -17.55 39.91
CA ARG A 593 -44.61 -18.87 40.46
C ARG A 593 -44.70 -18.92 41.98
N ALA A 594 -44.67 -17.76 42.67
CA ALA A 594 -44.92 -17.68 44.11
C ALA A 594 -46.40 -17.90 44.48
N GLY A 595 -47.30 -17.85 43.49
CA GLY A 595 -48.73 -18.05 43.65
C GLY A 595 -49.54 -16.84 43.18
N ILE A 596 -50.81 -16.87 43.55
CA ILE A 596 -51.81 -15.87 43.19
C ILE A 596 -51.65 -14.66 44.12
N GLY A 597 -51.46 -13.49 43.52
CA GLY A 597 -51.28 -12.21 44.21
C GLY A 597 -52.57 -11.65 44.81
N GLN A 598 -52.51 -10.39 45.24
CA GLN A 598 -53.68 -9.72 45.79
C GLN A 598 -54.67 -9.31 44.70
N GLN A 599 -55.94 -9.68 44.86
CA GLN A 599 -57.02 -9.29 43.96
C GLN A 599 -57.32 -7.78 44.07
N THR A 600 -57.67 -7.15 42.94
CA THR A 600 -58.13 -5.77 42.94
C THR A 600 -59.52 -5.62 43.58
N GLY A 601 -59.90 -4.40 43.94
CA GLY A 601 -61.31 -4.11 44.22
C GLY A 601 -62.16 -4.22 42.95
N PRO A 602 -63.50 -4.20 43.06
CA PRO A 602 -64.38 -4.23 41.89
C PRO A 602 -64.18 -2.97 41.05
N ILE A 603 -63.73 -3.18 39.82
CA ILE A 603 -63.64 -2.16 38.78
C ILE A 603 -65.01 -2.12 38.12
N GLN A 604 -65.74 -1.04 38.35
CA GLN A 604 -67.06 -0.84 37.77
C GLN A 604 -66.94 -0.01 36.50
N PHE A 605 -67.58 -0.48 35.44
CA PHE A 605 -67.67 0.25 34.19
C PHE A 605 -69.01 -0.03 33.52
N ARG A 606 -69.45 0.92 32.70
CA ARG A 606 -70.61 0.73 31.83
C ARG A 606 -70.11 0.70 30.39
N THR A 607 -70.42 -0.37 29.66
CA THR A 607 -70.18 -0.41 28.21
C THR A 607 -70.94 0.72 27.54
N LEU A 608 -70.38 1.30 26.49
CA LEU A 608 -70.99 2.41 25.78
C LEU A 608 -72.30 1.98 25.09
N ASP A 609 -73.11 2.96 24.72
CA ASP A 609 -74.27 2.72 23.85
C ASP A 609 -73.81 2.17 22.50
N ARG A 610 -74.74 1.53 21.78
CA ARG A 610 -74.46 1.06 20.41
C ARG A 610 -74.10 2.28 19.55
N GLN A 611 -72.97 2.21 18.87
CA GLN A 611 -72.45 3.25 17.98
C GLN A 611 -72.46 2.74 16.54
N ILE A 612 -72.29 3.62 15.56
CA ILE A 612 -71.98 3.18 14.19
C ILE A 612 -70.62 2.44 14.18
N PRO A 613 -70.37 1.54 13.22
CA PRO A 613 -69.09 0.83 13.14
C PRO A 613 -67.92 1.81 13.01
N ASP A 614 -66.77 1.49 13.58
CA ASP A 614 -65.54 2.23 13.38
C ASP A 614 -64.57 1.38 12.57
N PHE A 615 -64.06 1.94 11.48
CA PHE A 615 -63.17 1.24 10.58
C PHE A 615 -62.25 2.21 9.85
N THR A 616 -61.06 1.70 9.52
CA THR A 616 -60.01 2.44 8.83
C THR A 616 -59.77 1.83 7.46
N VAL A 617 -59.39 2.67 6.50
CA VAL A 617 -59.00 2.25 5.14
C VAL A 617 -57.52 2.50 4.96
N ASP A 618 -56.83 1.62 4.23
CA ASP A 618 -55.41 1.84 3.94
C ASP A 618 -55.24 2.96 2.90
N GLU A 619 -54.69 4.09 3.31
CA GLU A 619 -54.46 5.24 2.43
C GLU A 619 -53.35 5.00 1.37
N HIS A 620 -52.59 3.89 1.46
CA HIS A 620 -51.50 3.55 0.53
C HIS A 620 -51.93 2.67 -0.66
N ILE A 621 -53.24 2.54 -0.94
CA ILE A 621 -53.85 1.69 -1.99
C ILE A 621 -53.39 2.02 -3.43
N ASN A 622 -52.74 3.16 -3.69
CA ASN A 622 -52.17 3.49 -5.02
C ASN A 622 -51.10 2.50 -5.52
N ARG A 623 -50.73 1.47 -4.73
CA ARG A 623 -49.82 0.38 -5.10
C ARG A 623 -50.48 -1.00 -5.23
N THR A 624 -51.80 -1.12 -5.06
CA THR A 624 -52.55 -2.40 -5.10
C THR A 624 -53.44 -2.58 -6.33
N CYS A 625 -53.37 -1.68 -7.32
CA CYS A 625 -54.00 -1.93 -8.62
C CYS A 625 -53.29 -3.09 -9.35
N LEU A 626 -54.00 -4.21 -9.47
CA LEU A 626 -53.49 -5.48 -9.99
C LEU A 626 -53.28 -5.43 -11.51
N SER A 627 -54.07 -4.59 -12.20
CA SER A 627 -54.01 -4.37 -13.64
C SER A 627 -54.34 -2.91 -13.99
N ASP A 628 -54.44 -2.60 -15.28
CA ASP A 628 -54.98 -1.36 -15.81
C ASP A 628 -56.53 -1.29 -15.72
N GLU A 629 -57.20 -2.41 -15.43
CA GLU A 629 -58.67 -2.49 -15.30
C GLU A 629 -59.18 -2.95 -13.91
N SER A 630 -58.30 -3.28 -12.96
CA SER A 630 -58.70 -3.74 -11.61
C SER A 630 -57.81 -3.27 -10.46
N CYS A 631 -58.43 -3.03 -9.29
CA CYS A 631 -57.74 -2.65 -8.06
C CYS A 631 -58.28 -3.36 -6.81
N LEU A 632 -57.39 -3.82 -5.93
CA LEU A 632 -57.74 -4.43 -4.65
C LEU A 632 -57.86 -3.37 -3.54
N ILE A 633 -59.01 -3.36 -2.87
CA ILE A 633 -59.37 -2.43 -1.80
C ILE A 633 -59.42 -3.18 -0.47
N THR A 634 -58.76 -2.67 0.57
CA THR A 634 -58.68 -3.32 1.90
C THR A 634 -59.02 -2.35 3.02
N TRP A 635 -59.72 -2.82 4.05
CA TRP A 635 -60.06 -2.03 5.25
C TRP A 635 -59.96 -2.87 6.52
N ASN A 636 -59.80 -2.21 7.67
CA ASN A 636 -59.76 -2.88 8.98
C ASN A 636 -60.91 -2.39 9.86
N ILE A 637 -61.67 -3.32 10.43
CA ILE A 637 -62.78 -3.02 11.35
C ILE A 637 -62.20 -2.87 12.75
N GLU A 638 -62.15 -1.64 13.25
CA GLU A 638 -61.63 -1.34 14.59
C GLU A 638 -62.66 -1.66 15.68
N SER A 639 -63.95 -1.48 15.37
CA SER A 639 -65.07 -1.81 16.24
C SER A 639 -66.36 -1.96 15.43
N ASP A 640 -67.21 -2.91 15.78
CA ASP A 640 -68.57 -3.03 15.22
C ASP A 640 -69.56 -2.02 15.84
N GLY A 641 -69.12 -1.25 16.83
CA GLY A 641 -69.95 -0.31 17.58
C GLY A 641 -70.90 -0.99 18.56
N GLY A 642 -70.70 -2.27 18.90
CA GLY A 642 -71.60 -3.02 19.81
C GLY A 642 -72.88 -3.52 19.15
N ALA A 643 -72.95 -3.49 17.83
CA ALA A 643 -74.01 -4.10 17.04
C ALA A 643 -73.37 -4.79 15.82
N PRO A 644 -73.82 -6.01 15.44
CA PRO A 644 -73.22 -6.71 14.31
C PRO A 644 -73.35 -5.87 13.03
N ILE A 645 -72.28 -5.83 12.24
CA ILE A 645 -72.32 -5.24 10.91
C ILE A 645 -73.16 -6.18 10.04
N VAL A 646 -74.30 -5.68 9.57
CA VAL A 646 -75.30 -6.49 8.84
C VAL A 646 -75.15 -6.37 7.33
N ARG A 647 -74.45 -5.34 6.86
CA ARG A 647 -74.29 -5.05 5.44
C ARG A 647 -73.07 -4.17 5.21
N ALA A 648 -72.36 -4.42 4.13
CA ALA A 648 -71.31 -3.55 3.63
C ALA A 648 -71.55 -3.23 2.15
N GLU A 649 -71.28 -2.00 1.74
CA GLU A 649 -71.47 -1.55 0.36
C GLU A 649 -70.23 -0.80 -0.14
N ILE A 650 -69.86 -1.02 -1.40
CA ILE A 650 -68.81 -0.29 -2.09
C ILE A 650 -69.42 0.48 -3.26
N LEU A 651 -69.11 1.77 -3.36
CA LEU A 651 -69.45 2.62 -4.49
C LEU A 651 -68.17 3.24 -5.06
N TYR A 652 -68.17 3.56 -6.33
CA TYR A 652 -67.03 4.24 -6.96
C TYR A 652 -67.47 5.18 -8.08
N ALA A 653 -66.68 6.21 -8.33
CA ALA A 653 -66.90 7.15 -9.41
C ALA A 653 -65.57 7.75 -9.89
N GLN A 654 -65.51 8.20 -11.15
CA GLN A 654 -64.33 8.89 -11.67
C GLN A 654 -64.09 10.22 -10.95
N ALA A 655 -62.83 10.59 -10.74
CA ALA A 655 -62.41 11.76 -9.98
C ALA A 655 -61.69 12.80 -10.85
N LYS A 656 -61.80 14.09 -10.50
CA LYS A 656 -61.02 15.19 -11.11
C LYS A 656 -59.53 15.03 -10.87
N TYR A 657 -58.68 15.56 -11.76
CA TYR A 657 -57.22 15.52 -11.65
C TYR A 657 -56.63 16.25 -10.42
N ASP A 658 -57.43 17.05 -9.70
CA ASP A 658 -57.00 17.78 -8.50
C ASP A 658 -56.91 16.85 -7.26
N ASP A 659 -56.11 17.20 -6.25
CA ASP A 659 -55.79 16.41 -5.03
C ASP A 659 -57.00 16.23 -4.06
N GLY A 660 -58.22 16.53 -4.50
CA GLY A 660 -59.46 16.42 -3.73
C GLY A 660 -60.18 15.06 -3.84
N LEU A 661 -61.17 14.85 -2.96
CA LEU A 661 -62.13 13.73 -2.97
C LEU A 661 -63.39 14.05 -3.81
N ASP A 662 -63.27 14.93 -4.80
CA ASP A 662 -64.39 15.40 -5.61
C ASP A 662 -64.72 14.42 -6.76
N ILE A 663 -66.00 14.12 -6.93
CA ILE A 663 -66.53 13.15 -7.89
C ILE A 663 -66.95 13.86 -9.19
N GLU A 664 -66.53 13.37 -10.36
CA GLU A 664 -66.79 13.99 -11.68
C GLU A 664 -67.79 13.24 -12.57
N GLY A 665 -68.55 12.30 -12.02
CA GLY A 665 -69.55 11.55 -12.78
C GLY A 665 -70.60 10.87 -11.90
N PRO A 666 -71.55 10.12 -12.49
CA PRO A 666 -72.51 9.36 -11.69
C PRO A 666 -71.79 8.29 -10.87
N LEU A 667 -72.17 8.17 -9.59
CA LEU A 667 -71.75 7.06 -8.74
C LEU A 667 -72.19 5.73 -9.35
N SER A 668 -71.33 4.72 -9.25
CA SER A 668 -71.70 3.36 -9.59
C SER A 668 -72.87 2.87 -8.75
N THR A 669 -73.57 1.86 -9.27
CA THR A 669 -74.58 1.15 -8.47
C THR A 669 -73.91 0.52 -7.25
N PRO A 670 -74.45 0.66 -6.04
CA PRO A 670 -73.85 0.10 -4.83
C PRO A 670 -73.60 -1.40 -4.97
N ILE A 671 -72.36 -1.81 -4.74
CA ILE A 671 -71.96 -3.21 -4.72
C ILE A 671 -72.14 -3.69 -3.28
N SER A 672 -73.18 -4.49 -3.03
CA SER A 672 -73.38 -5.11 -1.72
C SER A 672 -72.43 -6.30 -1.54
N ILE A 673 -71.69 -6.28 -0.43
CA ILE A 673 -70.74 -7.32 -0.05
C ILE A 673 -71.12 -7.90 1.32
N ASP A 674 -70.67 -9.14 1.57
CA ASP A 674 -70.83 -9.79 2.86
C ASP A 674 -70.11 -8.99 3.95
N SER A 675 -70.74 -8.82 5.11
CA SER A 675 -70.20 -7.97 6.19
C SER A 675 -68.96 -8.54 6.89
N SER A 676 -68.60 -9.81 6.63
CA SER A 676 -67.37 -10.44 7.11
C SER A 676 -66.15 -10.19 6.23
N ILE A 677 -66.36 -9.69 5.00
CA ILE A 677 -65.29 -9.40 4.05
C ILE A 677 -64.63 -8.07 4.41
N THR A 678 -63.30 -8.04 4.39
CA THR A 678 -62.47 -6.84 4.66
C THR A 678 -61.57 -6.46 3.48
N GLU A 679 -61.71 -7.15 2.35
CA GLU A 679 -60.99 -6.88 1.11
C GLU A 679 -61.86 -7.16 -0.13
N TYR A 680 -61.76 -6.33 -1.17
CA TYR A 680 -62.57 -6.48 -2.39
C TYR A 680 -61.84 -6.01 -3.65
N GLU A 681 -61.86 -6.81 -4.70
CA GLU A 681 -61.29 -6.45 -6.01
C GLU A 681 -62.33 -5.73 -6.88
N LEU A 682 -62.06 -4.47 -7.19
CA LEU A 682 -62.87 -3.65 -8.06
C LEU A 682 -62.40 -3.82 -9.52
N THR A 683 -63.23 -4.39 -10.38
CA THR A 683 -62.91 -4.74 -11.78
C THR A 683 -63.70 -3.90 -12.80
N GLY A 684 -63.23 -3.84 -14.04
CA GLY A 684 -63.91 -3.13 -15.14
C GLY A 684 -63.70 -1.61 -15.09
N LEU A 685 -62.55 -1.20 -14.54
CA LEU A 685 -62.11 0.19 -14.49
C LEU A 685 -61.41 0.57 -15.80
N LYS A 686 -61.38 1.86 -16.13
CA LYS A 686 -60.61 2.35 -17.28
C LYS A 686 -59.14 2.53 -16.93
N PRO A 687 -58.19 2.22 -17.85
CA PRO A 687 -56.76 2.51 -17.69
C PRO A 687 -56.47 4.00 -17.41
N ASP A 688 -55.37 4.27 -16.72
CA ASP A 688 -54.85 5.61 -16.34
C ASP A 688 -55.91 6.60 -15.81
N THR A 689 -56.89 6.12 -15.05
CA THR A 689 -58.03 6.92 -14.60
C THR A 689 -58.10 6.95 -13.07
N HIS A 690 -58.36 8.13 -12.50
CA HIS A 690 -58.57 8.29 -11.07
C HIS A 690 -60.02 7.99 -10.69
N TYR A 691 -60.21 7.26 -9.59
CA TYR A 691 -61.51 6.98 -9.01
C TYR A 691 -61.54 7.34 -7.52
N ILE A 692 -62.68 7.80 -7.02
CA ILE A 692 -63.00 7.81 -5.59
C ILE A 692 -63.82 6.56 -5.29
N VAL A 693 -63.36 5.77 -4.34
CA VAL A 693 -64.04 4.60 -3.79
C VAL A 693 -64.61 4.96 -2.42
N ILE A 694 -65.89 4.65 -2.21
CA ILE A 694 -66.62 4.89 -0.98
C ILE A 694 -67.00 3.54 -0.40
N ILE A 695 -66.54 3.27 0.83
CA ILE A 695 -66.88 2.06 1.58
C ILE A 695 -67.87 2.45 2.66
N LYS A 696 -68.97 1.71 2.76
CA LYS A 696 -70.02 1.91 3.75
C LYS A 696 -70.25 0.65 4.55
N LEU A 697 -70.11 0.72 5.88
CA LEU A 697 -70.47 -0.37 6.79
C LEU A 697 -71.74 0.00 7.54
N TYR A 698 -72.70 -0.91 7.56
CA TYR A 698 -74.00 -0.71 8.18
C TYR A 698 -74.18 -1.63 9.37
N ASN A 699 -74.59 -1.04 10.49
CA ASN A 699 -75.21 -1.77 11.59
C ASN A 699 -76.62 -1.20 11.83
N GLU A 700 -77.30 -1.69 12.86
CA GLU A 700 -78.66 -1.25 13.19
C GLU A 700 -78.74 0.22 13.67
N VAL A 701 -77.61 0.83 14.06
CA VAL A 701 -77.53 2.22 14.54
C VAL A 701 -77.41 3.18 13.37
N GLY A 702 -76.61 2.84 12.37
CA GLY A 702 -76.39 3.70 11.22
C GLY A 702 -75.28 3.20 10.30
N VAL A 703 -74.80 4.12 9.47
CA VAL A 703 -73.78 3.85 8.45
C VAL A 703 -72.50 4.60 8.78
N ALA A 704 -71.39 3.86 8.79
CA ALA A 704 -70.05 4.43 8.78
C ALA A 704 -69.55 4.49 7.33
N GLU A 705 -68.97 5.61 6.93
CA GLU A 705 -68.51 5.84 5.55
C GLU A 705 -67.04 6.26 5.56
N GLN A 706 -66.23 5.62 4.72
CA GLN A 706 -64.85 6.03 4.43
C GLN A 706 -64.67 6.21 2.93
N LYS A 707 -63.84 7.17 2.54
CA LYS A 707 -63.53 7.47 1.13
C LYS A 707 -62.04 7.37 0.90
N LEU A 708 -61.67 6.78 -0.22
CA LEU A 708 -60.28 6.68 -0.65
C LEU A 708 -60.18 6.93 -2.15
N ARG A 709 -59.05 7.48 -2.59
CA ARG A 709 -58.75 7.74 -4.00
C ARG A 709 -57.84 6.63 -4.52
N ILE A 710 -58.15 6.11 -5.71
CA ILE A 710 -57.31 5.15 -6.44
C ILE A 710 -56.99 5.68 -7.83
N LYS A 711 -55.87 5.22 -8.41
CA LYS A 711 -55.51 5.46 -9.81
C LYS A 711 -55.20 4.12 -10.47
N THR A 712 -55.88 3.78 -11.56
CA THR A 712 -55.56 2.59 -12.36
C THR A 712 -54.24 2.75 -13.11
N ASN A 713 -53.60 1.62 -13.44
CA ASN A 713 -52.34 1.62 -14.18
C ASN A 713 -52.55 2.09 -15.65
N GLU A 714 -51.49 2.59 -16.28
CA GLU A 714 -51.48 2.92 -17.72
C GLU A 714 -51.63 1.65 -18.59
N GLU A 715 -52.33 1.78 -19.71
CA GLU A 715 -52.58 0.68 -20.66
C GLU A 715 -51.25 0.09 -21.15
N THR A 716 -51.00 -1.19 -20.86
CA THR A 716 -49.70 -1.81 -21.14
C THR A 716 -49.56 -2.18 -22.62
N ASN A 717 -49.01 -1.29 -23.44
CA ASN A 717 -48.52 -1.61 -24.79
C ASN A 717 -47.26 -2.49 -24.68
N GLU A 718 -47.39 -3.75 -25.08
CA GLU A 718 -46.38 -4.81 -24.99
C GLU A 718 -45.22 -4.57 -25.98
N TYR A 719 -44.35 -3.58 -25.76
CA TYR A 719 -42.99 -3.50 -26.33
C TYR A 719 -42.24 -2.31 -25.70
N ASN A 720 -41.55 -2.52 -24.57
CA ASN A 720 -40.19 -1.98 -24.29
C ASN A 720 -39.74 -2.20 -22.82
N THR A 721 -38.67 -3.00 -22.72
CA THR A 721 -37.56 -2.97 -21.75
C THR A 721 -37.81 -2.98 -20.23
N VAL A 722 -37.40 -4.11 -19.65
CA VAL A 722 -36.53 -4.24 -18.46
C VAL A 722 -36.18 -2.93 -17.76
N ARG A 723 -36.82 -2.67 -16.60
CA ARG A 723 -36.23 -2.12 -15.37
C ARG A 723 -37.30 -2.04 -14.28
N LYS A 724 -37.29 -2.98 -13.33
CA LYS A 724 -37.71 -2.71 -11.94
C LYS A 724 -36.74 -3.40 -10.99
N ASN A 725 -35.96 -2.57 -10.29
CA ASN A 725 -35.36 -2.91 -9.01
C ASN A 725 -36.48 -3.18 -7.98
N PRO A 726 -36.18 -3.94 -6.92
CA PRO A 726 -37.18 -4.61 -6.09
C PRO A 726 -37.86 -3.65 -5.11
N LEU A 727 -39.16 -3.86 -4.91
CA LEU A 727 -39.89 -3.36 -3.75
C LEU A 727 -39.35 -4.02 -2.48
N ILE A 728 -39.14 -3.18 -1.47
CA ILE A 728 -38.83 -3.52 -0.10
C ILE A 728 -40.01 -4.31 0.47
N THR A 729 -39.78 -5.59 0.77
CA THR A 729 -40.57 -6.36 1.74
C THR A 729 -39.69 -6.58 2.96
N ASP A 730 -40.04 -5.93 4.08
CA ASP A 730 -39.55 -6.28 5.40
C ASP A 730 -40.19 -7.61 5.79
N ASP A 731 -39.43 -8.68 5.60
CA ASP A 731 -39.78 -9.99 6.11
C ASP A 731 -38.49 -10.62 6.68
N ARG A 732 -38.22 -10.33 7.96
CA ARG A 732 -37.10 -10.92 8.68
C ARG A 732 -37.34 -12.41 8.92
N LYS A 733 -37.00 -13.24 7.93
CA LYS A 733 -36.57 -14.62 8.15
C LYS A 733 -35.07 -14.70 7.96
N ALA A 734 -34.37 -14.95 9.07
CA ALA A 734 -32.93 -15.10 9.15
C ALA A 734 -32.44 -16.17 8.16
N GLN A 735 -31.72 -15.76 7.12
CA GLN A 735 -30.93 -16.69 6.31
C GLN A 735 -29.65 -17.07 7.06
N PRO A 736 -29.28 -18.37 7.10
CA PRO A 736 -28.07 -18.81 7.76
C PRO A 736 -26.84 -18.29 7.01
N ASN A 737 -25.89 -17.78 7.79
CA ASN A 737 -24.66 -17.17 7.31
C ASN A 737 -23.93 -18.12 6.34
N LYS A 738 -23.62 -17.66 5.11
CA LYS A 738 -22.97 -18.51 4.08
C LYS A 738 -21.64 -19.14 4.55
N TRP A 739 -20.98 -18.50 5.51
CA TRP A 739 -19.78 -19.01 6.18
C TRP A 739 -20.06 -20.16 7.16
N ILE A 740 -21.24 -20.18 7.80
CA ILE A 740 -21.67 -21.29 8.67
C ILE A 740 -22.05 -22.50 7.82
N VAL A 741 -22.74 -22.30 6.69
CA VAL A 741 -23.06 -23.38 5.74
C VAL A 741 -21.77 -23.95 5.12
N LEU A 742 -20.80 -23.11 4.76
CA LEU A 742 -19.50 -23.56 4.27
C LEU A 742 -18.70 -24.29 5.36
N GLY A 743 -18.76 -23.84 6.61
CA GLY A 743 -18.14 -24.52 7.76
C GLY A 743 -18.77 -25.88 8.06
N ILE A 744 -20.09 -26.00 7.96
CA ILE A 744 -20.82 -27.28 8.12
C ILE A 744 -20.44 -28.25 6.99
N ILE A 745 -20.33 -27.77 5.74
CA ILE A 745 -19.90 -28.62 4.62
C ILE A 745 -18.46 -29.10 4.81
N ILE A 746 -17.55 -28.23 5.25
CA ILE A 746 -16.15 -28.62 5.55
C ILE A 746 -16.10 -29.63 6.71
N ALA A 747 -16.91 -29.45 7.76
CA ALA A 747 -16.98 -30.38 8.88
C ALA A 747 -17.56 -31.76 8.48
N ILE A 748 -18.54 -31.79 7.57
CA ILE A 748 -19.10 -33.03 7.01
C ILE A 748 -18.08 -33.75 6.12
N ILE A 749 -17.30 -33.01 5.31
CA ILE A 749 -16.23 -33.59 4.51
C ILE A 749 -15.13 -34.16 5.41
N PHE A 750 -14.74 -33.42 6.45
CA PHE A 750 -13.71 -33.87 7.40
C PHE A 750 -14.16 -35.12 8.18
N SER A 751 -15.41 -35.17 8.65
CA SER A 751 -15.94 -36.35 9.33
C SER A 751 -16.06 -37.56 8.40
N ALA A 752 -16.45 -37.36 7.14
CA ALA A 752 -16.44 -38.43 6.14
C ALA A 752 -15.03 -38.98 5.88
N VAL A 753 -14.01 -38.12 5.79
CA VAL A 753 -12.61 -38.54 5.62
C VAL A 753 -12.11 -39.33 6.84
N VAL A 754 -12.47 -38.91 8.06
CA VAL A 754 -12.13 -39.62 9.30
C VAL A 754 -12.81 -41.00 9.36
N VAL A 755 -14.09 -41.09 8.98
CA VAL A 755 -14.81 -42.38 8.93
C VAL A 755 -14.21 -43.29 7.86
N ILE A 756 -13.84 -42.77 6.68
CA ILE A 756 -13.19 -43.55 5.63
C ILE A 756 -11.81 -44.05 6.10
N THR A 757 -11.02 -43.22 6.78
CA THR A 757 -9.71 -43.64 7.31
C THR A 757 -9.87 -44.68 8.43
N ILE A 758 -10.85 -44.55 9.31
CA ILE A 758 -11.18 -45.57 10.32
C ILE A 758 -11.64 -46.87 9.65
N CYS A 759 -12.47 -46.82 8.61
CA CYS A 759 -12.90 -48.01 7.87
C CYS A 759 -11.75 -48.69 7.11
N VAL A 760 -10.80 -47.92 6.58
CA VAL A 760 -9.58 -48.45 5.95
C VAL A 760 -8.69 -49.10 7.01
N LEU A 761 -8.48 -48.47 8.16
CA LEU A 761 -7.73 -49.05 9.28
C LEU A 761 -8.38 -50.34 9.81
N LEU A 762 -9.71 -50.37 9.95
CA LEU A 762 -10.45 -51.57 10.35
C LEU A 762 -10.42 -52.68 9.29
N ARG A 763 -10.22 -52.36 8.01
CA ARG A 763 -9.96 -53.36 6.95
C ARG A 763 -8.54 -53.88 6.99
N VAL A 764 -7.54 -53.05 7.31
CA VAL A 764 -6.15 -53.48 7.49
C VAL A 764 -6.03 -54.40 8.71
N PHE A 765 -6.68 -54.08 9.82
CA PHE A 765 -6.72 -54.95 11.02
C PHE A 765 -7.54 -56.25 10.84
N ARG A 766 -8.36 -56.37 9.80
CA ARG A 766 -9.08 -57.62 9.47
C ARG A 766 -8.29 -58.58 8.58
N LEU A 767 -7.15 -58.15 8.02
CA LEU A 767 -6.32 -58.96 7.13
C LEU A 767 -5.17 -59.70 7.85
N ASP A 768 -4.79 -59.27 9.06
CA ASP A 768 -3.74 -59.94 9.86
C ASP A 768 -4.28 -60.99 10.86
N GLY A 769 -5.59 -61.25 10.85
CA GLY A 769 -6.27 -62.09 11.83
C GLY A 769 -6.80 -63.42 11.27
N LYS A 770 -5.96 -64.23 10.58
CA LYS A 770 -6.29 -65.63 10.27
C LYS A 770 -5.08 -66.44 9.77
N HIS A 771 -4.41 -67.12 10.70
CA HIS A 771 -3.63 -68.36 10.61
C HIS A 771 -3.04 -68.51 12.04
N GLU A 772 -3.06 -69.61 12.77
CA GLU A 772 -3.54 -70.98 12.64
C GLU A 772 -3.45 -71.52 14.09
N THR A 773 -4.44 -72.28 14.59
CA THR A 773 -4.36 -72.91 15.92
C THR A 773 -4.18 -74.41 15.73
N THR A 774 -3.06 -74.95 16.19
CA THR A 774 -2.92 -76.36 16.53
C THR A 774 -2.10 -76.54 17.80
N ASN A 775 -2.75 -77.20 18.77
CA ASN A 775 -2.29 -77.80 20.02
C ASN A 775 -0.82 -78.27 20.08
N SER A 776 -0.18 -78.05 21.24
CA SER A 776 0.27 -79.15 22.12
C SER A 776 0.88 -78.63 23.43
N ASP A 777 0.29 -79.07 24.55
CA ASP A 777 0.91 -79.65 25.74
C ASP A 777 1.96 -78.91 26.61
N HIS A 778 1.53 -78.80 27.87
CA HIS A 778 2.21 -79.15 29.12
C HIS A 778 3.50 -78.45 29.59
N GLN A 779 3.29 -77.83 30.77
CA GLN A 779 4.00 -78.05 32.04
C GLN A 779 5.25 -77.20 32.39
N THR A 780 5.04 -76.47 33.50
CA THR A 780 5.92 -76.31 34.67
C THR A 780 7.22 -75.49 34.56
N THR A 781 7.18 -74.29 35.16
CA THR A 781 8.02 -73.76 36.27
C THR A 781 9.27 -74.57 36.72
N PRO A 782 10.28 -74.00 37.42
CA PRO A 782 10.43 -72.62 37.97
C PRO A 782 11.86 -72.01 37.91
N MET A 783 12.00 -70.78 38.45
CA MET A 783 13.10 -70.25 39.30
C MET A 783 14.58 -70.50 38.91
N MET A 784 15.40 -69.45 38.82
CA MET A 784 16.15 -68.83 39.94
C MET A 784 17.17 -67.80 39.43
N ASN A 785 17.31 -66.72 40.20
CA ASN A 785 18.52 -65.97 40.59
C ASN A 785 19.65 -65.68 39.58
N GLY A 786 20.12 -64.43 39.65
CA GLY A 786 21.56 -64.17 39.61
C GLY A 786 21.94 -62.88 38.90
N ASP A 787 22.20 -61.85 39.70
CA ASP A 787 22.98 -60.66 39.33
C ASP A 787 24.29 -61.02 38.60
N HIS A 788 24.66 -60.27 37.56
CA HIS A 788 25.77 -59.31 37.67
C HIS A 788 26.15 -58.64 36.34
N HIS A 789 26.55 -57.38 36.53
CA HIS A 789 27.23 -56.47 35.63
C HIS A 789 28.58 -56.99 35.10
N SER A 790 28.87 -56.58 33.86
CA SER A 790 30.19 -56.23 33.29
C SER A 790 31.20 -57.38 33.14
N ASP A 791 31.99 -57.50 32.09
CA ASP A 791 32.68 -56.46 31.33
C ASP A 791 33.39 -57.11 30.11
N LYS A 792 33.92 -56.27 29.21
CA LYS A 792 35.14 -56.49 28.39
C LYS A 792 35.13 -57.43 27.17
N THR A 793 35.79 -57.16 26.03
CA THR A 793 36.48 -55.99 25.44
C THR A 793 37.06 -56.38 24.07
N ASN A 794 37.23 -55.37 23.20
CA ASN A 794 38.38 -55.08 22.31
C ASN A 794 38.61 -55.80 20.96
N GLY A 795 38.77 -54.95 19.95
CA GLY A 795 39.93 -54.91 19.04
C GLY A 795 40.11 -53.46 18.54
N TYR A 796 41.15 -52.73 18.98
CA TYR A 796 42.43 -52.43 18.27
C TYR A 796 42.25 -51.48 17.06
N THR A 797 42.99 -50.38 16.86
CA THR A 797 44.36 -49.97 17.27
C THR A 797 44.60 -48.47 16.96
N ASN A 798 45.34 -47.79 17.85
CA ASN A 798 46.44 -46.80 17.69
C ASN A 798 46.31 -45.60 16.72
N GLY A 799 46.73 -44.36 17.05
CA GLY A 799 47.41 -43.83 18.23
C GLY A 799 47.94 -42.40 17.98
N HIS A 800 48.14 -41.66 19.08
CA HIS A 800 48.98 -40.44 19.28
C HIS A 800 48.61 -39.14 18.51
N SER A 801 48.70 -37.93 19.04
CA SER A 801 49.14 -37.38 20.34
C SER A 801 48.87 -35.86 20.39
N SER A 802 48.40 -35.38 21.55
CA SER A 802 48.73 -34.11 22.26
C SER A 802 48.76 -32.73 21.57
N SER A 803 48.00 -31.80 22.19
CA SER A 803 48.29 -30.37 22.51
C SER A 803 48.81 -29.43 21.40
N THR A 804 48.38 -28.18 21.26
CA THR A 804 48.48 -27.08 22.26
C THR A 804 47.79 -25.83 21.71
N LYS A 805 47.25 -24.97 22.59
CA LYS A 805 47.03 -23.52 22.33
C LYS A 805 48.37 -22.78 22.34
N LEU A 806 48.51 -21.71 21.54
CA LEU A 806 49.18 -20.42 21.82
C LEU A 806 49.17 -19.55 20.54
N ASN A 807 48.47 -18.40 20.56
CA ASN A 807 49.00 -17.02 20.60
C ASN A 807 49.73 -16.56 19.33
N GLU A 808 49.22 -15.53 18.65
CA GLU A 808 49.80 -14.18 18.68
C GLU A 808 48.95 -13.16 17.91
N THR A 809 49.01 -11.93 18.41
CA THR A 809 48.53 -10.63 17.92
C THR A 809 48.85 -10.32 16.47
N VAL A 810 47.89 -9.73 15.74
CA VAL A 810 47.90 -8.36 15.17
C VAL A 810 46.47 -7.87 15.08
#